data_AF-A0A6I2IST5-F1
#
_entry.id   AF-A0A6I2IST5-F1
#
_cell.length_a   1.000
_cell.length_b   1.000
_cell.length_c   1.000
_cell.angle_alpha   90.00
_cell.angle_beta   90.00
_cell.angle_gamma   90.00
#
_symmetry.space_group_name_H-M   'P 1'
#
loop_
_entity.id
_entity.type
_entity.pdbx_description
1 polymer ?
#
loop_
_entity_poly.entity_id
_entity_poly.type
_entity_poly.pdbx_seq_one_letter_code
_entity_poly.pdbx_strand_id
1 'polypeptide(L)'
;MSVSAPAGASGRQLHKFGGSSLADVKCYLRVAGIMAEYSKPGDMMVVSAAGSTTNQLINWLKLSQSDRLSAHQVQQALRRYQSELISGLVTPDVADALIGQFIHDLERLAGLLDGKMTDAVYSEVVGHGEIWSARLMSAVLNQLGHPAAWLDAREFMRAERAAQPQVNEGLSWPLLQELMAQHPNKRLVVTGFICRNDAGETVLLGRNGSDYSATQIGALAGVSRVTIWSDVAGVYSADPRKVKDACLLPLLRLDEASELARLAAPVLHARTLQPVSGSDIDLQLRCSYSPEQGSTRIERVLASGTGARIVTSHDDVCLIELQVAPQQDFKLAHKELDTLLNRAQIRPLSIGVHPDRNLLQLCYTSEVAGSALQTLQEATLPGELRLREGLALVAMVGAGVCRNPLHSHRFWQQLKDQPVEFIWQSEDGISLVAVLRVGPTENLIKGLHKSLFRAEKRIGLVLFGKGNIGSRWLELFAREQETISARTGFEFVLSGVVDSSRSLLNYEGLDASRALAFFNDEAVEQDEESLFQWMRAHPYDDLVVLDVTASEQLADQYLDFASHGFHVISANKLAGASNSQKYREIRNAFTKTGRHWLYNATVGAGLPVNHTVRDLRESGDSILAISGIFSGTLSWLFLQFDGTVPFTELVDQAWQQGLTEPDPRVDLSGKDVMRKLVILAREAGYDIEPDQVRVESLVTNGSETGSIDHFFENGDELNDQMLQRFEAAQEMGLVLRYVARFDANGKARVGVEAVRPEHPLASLLPCDNVFAIESRWYRDNPLVIRGPGAGRDVTAGAIQSDLNRLAQLL
;
A
#
# COMPACT_ATOMS: atom_id res chain seq x y z
N MET A 1 -19.16 17.01 39.31
CA MET A 1 -20.38 17.39 38.56
C MET A 1 -19.94 17.89 37.21
N SER A 2 -20.10 17.07 36.17
CA SER A 2 -19.75 17.37 34.78
C SER A 2 -20.86 18.19 34.15
N VAL A 3 -20.60 19.46 33.84
CA VAL A 3 -21.53 20.30 33.09
C VAL A 3 -21.31 20.01 31.61
N SER A 4 -22.12 19.11 31.05
CA SER A 4 -22.19 18.82 29.62
C SER A 4 -22.86 19.98 28.87
N ALA A 5 -22.14 20.67 28.00
CA ALA A 5 -22.70 21.66 27.07
C ALA A 5 -23.40 20.97 25.90
N PRO A 6 -24.50 21.53 25.35
CA PRO A 6 -25.33 20.85 24.35
C PRO A 6 -24.70 20.90 22.95
N ALA A 7 -24.84 19.78 22.23
CA ALA A 7 -24.40 19.61 20.85
C ALA A 7 -25.25 20.47 19.88
N GLY A 8 -24.59 21.32 19.06
CA GLY A 8 -25.24 22.01 17.95
C GLY A 8 -24.80 23.45 17.60
N ALA A 9 -23.73 24.02 18.19
CA ALA A 9 -23.27 25.38 17.87
C ALA A 9 -21.87 25.38 17.24
N SER A 10 -21.59 26.27 16.27
CA SER A 10 -20.28 26.40 15.63
C SER A 10 -19.19 26.69 16.68
N GLY A 11 -18.46 25.67 17.10
CA GLY A 11 -17.47 25.77 18.18
C GLY A 11 -16.27 26.65 17.81
N ARG A 12 -15.72 27.30 18.82
CA ARG A 12 -14.45 28.05 18.78
C ARG A 12 -13.30 27.09 18.43
N GLN A 13 -12.34 27.55 17.65
CA GLN A 13 -11.13 26.78 17.28
C GLN A 13 -9.86 27.41 17.87
N LEU A 14 -8.81 26.60 18.01
CA LEU A 14 -7.48 27.04 18.41
C LEU A 14 -6.42 26.55 17.41
N HIS A 15 -5.55 27.44 16.97
CA HIS A 15 -4.43 27.13 16.07
C HIS A 15 -3.09 27.31 16.77
N LYS A 16 -2.19 26.34 16.69
CA LYS A 16 -0.83 26.49 17.23
C LYS A 16 0.19 26.62 16.11
N PHE A 17 1.09 27.59 16.24
CA PHE A 17 2.22 27.77 15.32
C PHE A 17 3.56 27.61 16.05
N GLY A 18 4.47 26.82 15.46
CA GLY A 18 5.83 26.62 15.96
C GLY A 18 6.76 27.80 15.65
N GLY A 19 7.96 27.79 16.23
CA GLY A 19 8.95 28.85 16.02
C GLY A 19 9.44 28.94 14.58
N SER A 20 9.57 27.80 13.88
CA SER A 20 9.91 27.76 12.44
C SER A 20 8.83 28.42 11.58
N SER A 21 7.54 28.25 11.93
CA SER A 21 6.41 28.93 11.28
C SER A 21 6.39 30.44 11.55
N LEU A 22 7.25 30.95 12.44
CA LEU A 22 7.38 32.36 12.82
C LEU A 22 8.83 32.85 12.71
N ALA A 23 9.64 32.25 11.83
CA ALA A 23 11.08 32.54 11.78
C ALA A 23 11.44 33.87 11.08
N ASP A 24 10.60 34.35 10.17
CA ASP A 24 10.85 35.55 9.37
C ASP A 24 9.55 36.23 8.93
N VAL A 25 9.68 37.38 8.25
CA VAL A 25 8.56 38.18 7.72
C VAL A 25 7.62 37.34 6.84
N LYS A 26 8.17 36.50 5.94
CA LYS A 26 7.36 35.67 5.04
C LYS A 26 6.56 34.63 5.82
N CYS A 27 7.16 34.06 6.87
CA CYS A 27 6.51 33.09 7.74
C CYS A 27 5.36 33.73 8.54
N TYR A 28 5.56 34.91 9.13
CA TYR A 28 4.50 35.66 9.81
C TYR A 28 3.33 36.00 8.88
N LEU A 29 3.59 36.50 7.67
CA LEU A 29 2.54 36.82 6.69
C LEU A 29 1.78 35.56 6.25
N ARG A 30 2.47 34.42 6.12
CA ARG A 30 1.83 33.13 5.83
C ARG A 30 0.92 32.69 6.98
N VAL A 31 1.39 32.78 8.23
CA VAL A 31 0.57 32.48 9.41
C VAL A 31 -0.64 33.41 9.48
N ALA A 32 -0.47 34.70 9.17
CA ALA A 32 -1.59 35.63 9.08
C ALA A 32 -2.61 35.21 8.00
N GLY A 33 -2.13 34.78 6.82
CA GLY A 33 -2.98 34.24 5.76
C GLY A 33 -3.74 32.98 6.18
N ILE A 34 -3.06 32.05 6.86
CA ILE A 34 -3.70 30.86 7.44
C ILE A 34 -4.79 31.28 8.44
N MET A 35 -4.52 32.24 9.33
CA MET A 35 -5.53 32.73 10.27
C MET A 35 -6.68 33.45 9.56
N ALA A 36 -6.43 34.14 8.45
CA ALA A 36 -7.47 34.77 7.66
C ALA A 36 -8.45 33.75 7.05
N GLU A 37 -7.91 32.64 6.56
CA GLU A 37 -8.66 31.60 5.83
C GLU A 37 -9.30 30.56 6.76
N TYR A 38 -8.59 30.12 7.78
CA TYR A 38 -8.96 28.96 8.61
C TYR A 38 -9.56 29.32 9.97
N SER A 39 -9.60 30.60 10.35
CA SER A 39 -10.14 31.04 11.64
C SER A 39 -11.16 32.17 11.51
N LYS A 40 -12.03 32.31 12.51
CA LYS A 40 -13.08 33.33 12.59
C LYS A 40 -12.86 34.24 13.81
N PRO A 41 -13.51 35.41 13.86
CA PRO A 41 -13.59 36.20 15.09
C PRO A 41 -14.03 35.33 16.28
N GLY A 42 -13.33 35.43 17.41
CA GLY A 42 -13.55 34.61 18.60
C GLY A 42 -12.69 33.34 18.68
N ASP A 43 -12.01 32.94 17.60
CA ASP A 43 -11.01 31.85 17.63
C ASP A 43 -9.70 32.29 18.29
N MET A 44 -8.88 31.30 18.64
CA MET A 44 -7.63 31.50 19.36
C MET A 44 -6.44 31.01 18.55
N MET A 45 -5.26 31.54 18.84
CA MET A 45 -4.00 30.98 18.38
C MET A 45 -2.99 30.95 19.52
N VAL A 46 -2.17 29.90 19.57
CA VAL A 46 -1.00 29.81 20.43
C VAL A 46 0.24 29.93 19.57
N VAL A 47 1.14 30.83 19.93
CA VAL A 47 2.40 31.03 19.22
C VAL A 47 3.56 30.50 20.05
N SER A 48 4.61 30.09 19.34
CA SER A 48 5.94 29.82 19.91
C SER A 48 6.86 31.03 19.66
N ALA A 49 8.00 31.09 20.35
CA ALA A 49 9.00 32.14 20.12
C ALA A 49 9.53 32.07 18.68
N ALA A 50 9.73 33.23 18.06
CA ALA A 50 10.14 33.35 16.66
C ALA A 50 11.50 32.67 16.38
N GLY A 51 11.53 31.78 15.40
CA GLY A 51 12.74 31.12 14.91
C GLY A 51 13.54 30.42 16.01
N SER A 52 14.78 30.86 16.22
CA SER A 52 15.71 30.29 17.22
C SER A 52 15.79 31.12 18.51
N THR A 53 14.84 32.03 18.75
CA THR A 53 14.88 33.00 19.87
C THR A 53 15.05 32.33 21.24
N THR A 54 14.34 31.22 21.52
CA THR A 54 14.50 30.48 22.79
C THR A 54 15.94 30.00 23.00
N ASN A 55 16.59 29.47 21.96
CA ASN A 55 17.98 29.02 22.04
C ASN A 55 18.93 30.20 22.24
N GLN A 56 18.66 31.34 21.60
CA GLN A 56 19.44 32.56 21.79
C GLN A 56 19.30 33.12 23.21
N LEU A 57 18.11 33.08 23.80
CA LEU A 57 17.85 33.48 25.19
C LEU A 57 18.57 32.57 26.19
N ILE A 58 18.53 31.25 25.97
CA ILE A 58 19.29 30.28 26.79
C ILE A 58 20.79 30.54 26.66
N ASN A 59 21.29 30.79 25.45
CA ASN A 59 22.70 31.08 25.22
C ASN A 59 23.12 32.41 25.89
N TRP A 60 22.30 33.45 25.77
CA TRP A 60 22.53 34.74 26.41
C TRP A 60 22.62 34.60 27.94
N LEU A 61 21.72 33.82 28.53
CA LEU A 61 21.72 33.53 29.96
C LEU A 61 22.96 32.75 30.40
N LYS A 62 23.39 31.72 29.65
CA LYS A 62 24.62 30.97 29.97
C LYS A 62 25.87 31.85 29.91
N LEU A 63 25.95 32.71 28.90
CA LEU A 63 27.08 33.61 28.70
C LEU A 63 27.08 34.75 29.72
N SER A 64 25.92 35.25 30.18
CA SER A 64 25.89 36.35 31.17
C SER A 64 26.58 36.00 32.49
N GLN A 65 26.66 34.70 32.82
CA GLN A 65 27.34 34.18 34.01
C GLN A 65 28.84 33.91 33.83
N SER A 66 29.32 33.81 32.58
CA SER A 66 30.67 33.30 32.27
C SER A 66 31.50 34.25 31.40
N ASP A 67 30.88 34.90 30.41
CA ASP A 67 31.51 35.82 29.47
C ASP A 67 30.56 36.98 29.10
N ARG A 68 30.78 38.14 29.75
CA ARG A 68 29.97 39.34 29.54
C ARG A 68 30.09 39.92 28.12
N LEU A 69 31.25 39.79 27.47
CA LEU A 69 31.46 40.32 26.12
C LEU A 69 30.63 39.51 25.11
N SER A 70 30.73 38.18 25.18
CA SER A 70 29.91 37.30 24.33
C SER A 70 28.42 37.41 24.65
N ALA A 71 28.04 37.58 25.93
CA ALA A 71 26.65 37.83 26.31
C ALA A 71 26.10 39.10 25.64
N HIS A 72 26.88 40.20 25.64
CA HIS A 72 26.48 41.44 24.97
C HIS A 72 26.33 41.25 23.45
N GLN A 73 27.21 40.49 22.81
CA GLN A 73 27.09 40.18 21.38
C GLN A 73 25.79 39.43 21.05
N VAL A 74 25.43 38.41 21.85
CA VAL A 74 24.17 37.68 21.69
C VAL A 74 22.97 38.61 21.90
N GLN A 75 23.01 39.48 22.91
CA GLN A 75 21.97 40.47 23.16
C GLN A 75 21.77 41.42 21.97
N GLN A 76 22.85 41.92 21.37
CA GLN A 76 22.78 42.80 20.19
C GLN A 76 22.24 42.06 18.95
N ALA A 77 22.66 40.81 18.75
CA ALA A 77 22.13 39.99 17.67
C ALA A 77 20.62 39.74 17.83
N LEU A 78 20.17 39.43 19.05
CA LEU A 78 18.76 39.26 19.37
C LEU A 78 17.97 40.56 19.15
N ARG A 79 18.52 41.70 19.62
CA ARG A 79 17.92 43.03 19.40
C ARG A 79 17.74 43.32 17.92
N ARG A 80 18.80 43.11 17.13
CA ARG A 80 18.78 43.33 15.68
C ARG A 80 17.71 42.46 15.00
N TYR A 81 17.74 41.15 15.27
CA TYR A 81 16.79 40.20 14.68
C TYR A 81 15.33 40.59 14.97
N GLN A 82 14.99 40.87 16.23
CA GLN A 82 13.63 41.24 16.61
C GLN A 82 13.20 42.60 16.04
N SER A 83 14.07 43.61 16.06
CA SER A 83 13.76 44.91 15.46
C SER A 83 13.56 44.84 13.96
N GLU A 84 14.43 44.13 13.23
CA GLU A 84 14.28 43.91 11.78
C GLU A 84 12.99 43.15 11.45
N LEU A 85 12.63 42.14 12.26
CA LEU A 85 11.39 41.39 12.11
C LEU A 85 10.15 42.27 12.31
N ILE A 86 10.12 43.09 13.37
CA ILE A 86 9.01 44.02 13.65
C ILE A 86 8.87 45.04 12.51
N SER A 87 9.94 45.75 12.16
CA SER A 87 9.92 46.78 11.10
C SER A 87 9.54 46.23 9.72
N GLY A 88 9.85 44.96 9.45
CA GLY A 88 9.47 44.32 8.18
C GLY A 88 7.99 43.91 8.09
N LEU A 89 7.26 43.89 9.21
CA LEU A 89 5.91 43.34 9.31
C LEU A 89 4.82 44.39 9.53
N VAL A 90 5.13 45.47 10.24
CA VAL A 90 4.14 46.50 10.60
C VAL A 90 4.52 47.90 10.10
N THR A 91 3.54 48.81 10.06
CA THR A 91 3.77 50.21 9.68
C THR A 91 4.75 50.90 10.64
N PRO A 92 5.47 51.95 10.21
CA PRO A 92 6.48 52.62 11.05
C PRO A 92 5.97 53.04 12.43
N ASP A 93 4.78 53.65 12.51
CA ASP A 93 4.21 54.11 13.79
C ASP A 93 3.95 52.96 14.79
N VAL A 94 3.48 51.81 14.28
CA VAL A 94 3.25 50.61 15.09
C VAL A 94 4.57 49.93 15.43
N ALA A 95 5.52 49.92 14.49
CA ALA A 95 6.85 49.36 14.67
C ALA A 95 7.59 50.06 15.80
N ASP A 96 7.59 51.40 15.82
CA ASP A 96 8.28 52.20 16.84
C ASP A 96 7.75 51.89 18.25
N ALA A 97 6.42 51.78 18.40
CA ALA A 97 5.80 51.42 19.67
C ALA A 97 6.20 50.00 20.14
N LEU A 98 6.16 49.01 19.25
CA LEU A 98 6.52 47.62 19.57
C LEU A 98 8.02 47.47 19.85
N ILE A 99 8.88 48.12 19.07
CA ILE A 99 10.33 48.14 19.29
C ILE A 99 10.66 48.78 20.63
N GLY A 100 9.98 49.88 20.99
CA GLY A 100 10.14 50.52 22.29
C GLY A 100 9.79 49.57 23.45
N GLN A 101 8.66 48.86 23.38
CA GLN A 101 8.28 47.86 24.37
C GLN A 101 9.29 46.70 24.45
N PHE A 102 9.74 46.21 23.29
CA PHE A 102 10.73 45.14 23.22
C PHE A 102 12.07 45.55 23.85
N ILE A 103 12.56 46.76 23.57
CA ILE A 103 13.79 47.28 24.16
C ILE A 103 13.65 47.38 25.69
N HIS A 104 12.51 47.88 26.17
CA HIS A 104 12.25 47.95 27.60
C HIS A 104 12.26 46.56 28.26
N ASP A 105 11.62 45.56 27.65
CA ASP A 105 11.68 44.18 28.12
C ASP A 105 13.12 43.66 28.15
N LEU A 106 13.90 43.92 27.10
CA LEU A 106 15.29 43.46 26.99
C LEU A 106 16.20 44.08 28.06
N GLU A 107 16.01 45.36 28.38
CA GLU A 107 16.72 46.06 29.46
C GLU A 107 16.34 45.51 30.83
N ARG A 108 15.05 45.25 31.06
CA ARG A 108 14.56 44.60 32.29
C ARG A 108 15.18 43.22 32.49
N LEU A 109 15.23 42.42 31.42
CA LEU A 109 15.85 41.10 31.46
C LEU A 109 17.36 41.17 31.71
N ALA A 110 18.06 42.14 31.09
CA ALA A 110 19.48 42.35 31.36
C ALA A 110 19.74 42.67 32.83
N GLY A 111 18.92 43.52 33.45
CA GLY A 111 19.00 43.81 34.89
C GLY A 111 18.76 42.60 35.79
N LEU A 112 17.88 41.66 35.38
CA LEU A 112 17.71 40.38 36.09
C LEU A 112 18.96 39.49 35.95
N LEU A 113 19.60 39.50 34.78
CA LEU A 113 20.80 38.71 34.51
C LEU A 113 22.05 39.21 35.24
N ASP A 114 22.08 40.48 35.66
CA ASP A 114 23.12 41.03 36.54
C ASP A 114 23.00 40.53 38.00
N GLY A 115 21.84 39.98 38.37
CA GLY A 115 21.56 39.42 39.70
C GLY A 115 21.92 37.94 39.85
N LYS A 116 21.49 37.34 40.98
CA LYS A 116 21.68 35.90 41.24
C LYS A 116 20.80 35.06 40.31
N MET A 117 21.40 34.08 39.63
CA MET A 117 20.64 33.13 38.80
C MET A 117 19.83 32.18 39.66
N THR A 118 18.52 32.17 39.40
CA THR A 118 17.55 31.25 39.98
C THR A 118 16.71 30.64 38.85
N ASP A 119 16.03 29.53 39.13
CA ASP A 119 15.12 28.90 38.16
C ASP A 119 13.99 29.83 37.74
N ALA A 120 13.57 30.75 38.62
CA ALA A 120 12.58 31.77 38.32
C ALA A 120 13.12 32.80 37.31
N VAL A 121 14.36 33.26 37.47
CA VAL A 121 15.02 34.16 36.50
C VAL A 121 15.21 33.46 35.15
N TYR A 122 15.66 32.20 35.18
CA TYR A 122 15.76 31.39 33.96
C TYR A 122 14.42 31.30 33.22
N SER A 123 13.36 31.00 33.95
CA SER A 123 12.01 30.86 33.40
C SER A 123 11.47 32.19 32.85
N GLU A 124 11.72 33.30 33.55
CA GLU A 124 11.33 34.64 33.09
C GLU A 124 12.06 35.01 31.79
N VAL A 125 13.39 34.86 31.72
CA VAL A 125 14.19 35.23 30.54
C VAL A 125 13.80 34.40 29.32
N VAL A 126 13.77 33.08 29.46
CA VAL A 126 13.49 32.18 28.33
C VAL A 126 12.05 32.33 27.84
N GLY A 127 11.10 32.61 28.74
CA GLY A 127 9.69 32.78 28.40
C GLY A 127 9.37 34.03 27.58
N HIS A 128 10.23 35.04 27.54
CA HIS A 128 9.93 36.30 26.83
C HIS A 128 9.86 36.17 25.32
N GLY A 129 10.53 35.19 24.73
CA GLY A 129 10.43 34.95 23.29
C GLY A 129 8.96 34.76 22.85
N GLU A 130 8.16 34.13 23.70
CA GLU A 130 6.72 33.90 23.45
C GLU A 130 5.89 35.18 23.50
N ILE A 131 6.22 36.05 24.45
CA ILE A 131 5.56 37.34 24.64
C ILE A 131 5.78 38.23 23.42
N TRP A 132 7.03 38.33 22.95
CA TRP A 132 7.38 39.14 21.79
C TRP A 132 6.65 38.65 20.53
N SER A 133 6.61 37.33 20.32
CA SER A 133 5.92 36.73 19.18
C SER A 133 4.40 36.95 19.25
N ALA A 134 3.77 36.83 20.42
CA ALA A 134 2.33 37.05 20.58
C ALA A 134 1.92 38.51 20.34
N ARG A 135 2.68 39.46 20.89
CA ARG A 135 2.46 40.90 20.68
C ARG A 135 2.57 41.26 19.20
N LEU A 136 3.65 40.82 18.54
CA LEU A 136 3.89 41.09 17.13
C LEU A 136 2.82 40.47 16.23
N MET A 137 2.45 39.21 16.45
CA MET A 137 1.44 38.53 15.64
C MET A 137 0.07 39.21 15.78
N SER A 138 -0.32 39.65 16.99
CA SER A 138 -1.55 40.42 17.19
C SER A 138 -1.54 41.75 16.41
N ALA A 139 -0.42 42.46 16.40
CA ALA A 139 -0.29 43.69 15.62
C ALA A 139 -0.39 43.44 14.10
N VAL A 140 0.27 42.39 13.60
CA VAL A 140 0.22 41.99 12.19
C VAL A 140 -1.20 41.65 11.75
N LEU A 141 -1.95 40.87 12.54
CA LEU A 141 -3.36 40.56 12.24
C LEU A 141 -4.22 41.82 12.17
N ASN A 142 -4.08 42.74 13.12
CA ASN A 142 -4.84 43.99 13.12
C ASN A 142 -4.51 44.85 11.90
N GLN A 143 -3.23 44.94 11.50
CA GLN A 143 -2.80 45.67 10.31
C GLN A 143 -3.41 45.10 9.02
N LEU A 144 -3.58 43.78 8.96
CA LEU A 144 -4.20 43.10 7.82
C LEU A 144 -5.74 43.09 7.87
N GLY A 145 -6.35 43.84 8.79
CA GLY A 145 -7.81 43.95 8.89
C GLY A 145 -8.47 42.78 9.62
N HIS A 146 -7.72 42.02 10.42
CA HIS A 146 -8.23 40.94 11.25
C HIS A 146 -8.16 41.33 12.73
N PRO A 147 -9.28 41.77 13.35
CA PRO A 147 -9.29 42.20 14.74
C PRO A 147 -8.72 41.13 15.68
N ALA A 148 -7.65 41.48 16.39
CA ALA A 148 -6.95 40.58 17.28
C ALA A 148 -6.54 41.27 18.59
N ALA A 149 -6.42 40.48 19.65
CA ALA A 149 -5.79 40.87 20.91
C ALA A 149 -4.81 39.77 21.30
N TRP A 150 -3.73 40.11 22.02
CA TRP A 150 -2.83 39.12 22.57
C TRP A 150 -3.12 38.90 24.06
N LEU A 151 -2.87 37.69 24.56
CA LEU A 151 -3.02 37.32 25.96
C LEU A 151 -1.74 36.69 26.48
N ASP A 152 -1.30 37.11 27.67
CA ASP A 152 -0.21 36.45 28.38
C ASP A 152 -0.77 35.26 29.16
N ALA A 153 -0.34 34.05 28.82
CA ALA A 153 -0.76 32.83 29.51
C ALA A 153 -0.44 32.85 31.02
N ARG A 154 0.51 33.66 31.48
CA ARG A 154 0.81 33.84 32.90
C ARG A 154 -0.29 34.59 33.66
N GLU A 155 -1.20 35.26 32.98
CA GLU A 155 -2.33 35.96 33.63
C GLU A 155 -3.41 34.97 34.08
N PHE A 156 -3.63 33.87 33.34
CA PHE A 156 -4.68 32.90 33.64
C PHE A 156 -4.19 31.49 33.95
N MET A 157 -3.12 30.99 33.30
CA MET A 157 -2.68 29.61 33.45
C MET A 157 -1.87 29.45 34.73
N ARG A 158 -2.34 28.58 35.64
CA ARG A 158 -1.71 28.30 36.95
C ARG A 158 -1.14 26.89 36.98
N ALA A 159 0.14 26.75 37.33
CA ALA A 159 0.79 25.45 37.50
C ALA A 159 1.92 25.52 38.54
N GLU A 160 2.15 24.40 39.22
CA GLU A 160 3.28 24.26 40.13
C GLU A 160 4.63 24.12 39.39
N ARG A 161 5.73 24.46 40.07
CA ARG A 161 7.09 24.22 39.53
C ARG A 161 7.45 22.76 39.79
N ALA A 162 7.46 21.96 38.73
CA ALA A 162 7.88 20.56 38.74
C ALA A 162 8.64 20.23 37.45
N ALA A 163 9.24 19.03 37.36
CA ALA A 163 9.85 18.54 36.11
C ALA A 163 8.83 18.50 34.95
N GLN A 164 7.57 18.20 35.27
CA GLN A 164 6.44 18.27 34.35
C GLN A 164 5.28 19.05 35.02
N PRO A 165 5.21 20.38 34.86
CA PRO A 165 4.19 21.19 35.53
C PRO A 165 2.76 20.80 35.15
N GLN A 166 1.91 20.52 36.12
CA GLN A 166 0.49 20.25 35.87
C GLN A 166 -0.33 21.54 36.03
N VAL A 167 -1.17 21.83 35.03
CA VAL A 167 -2.04 23.01 35.07
C VAL A 167 -3.21 22.73 36.01
N ASN A 168 -3.42 23.64 36.98
CA ASN A 168 -4.58 23.63 37.84
C ASN A 168 -5.77 24.21 37.07
N GLU A 169 -6.60 23.33 36.52
CA GLU A 169 -7.75 23.72 35.69
C GLU A 169 -8.80 24.53 36.46
N GLY A 170 -9.02 24.19 37.73
CA GLY A 170 -10.00 24.87 38.59
C GLY A 170 -9.66 26.34 38.83
N LEU A 171 -8.37 26.68 38.98
CA LEU A 171 -7.92 28.06 39.09
C LEU A 171 -7.78 28.75 37.74
N SER A 172 -7.38 28.02 36.69
CA SER A 172 -7.08 28.60 35.39
C SER A 172 -8.33 28.93 34.57
N TRP A 173 -9.37 28.11 34.67
CA TRP A 173 -10.62 28.26 33.94
C TRP A 173 -11.32 29.61 34.15
N PRO A 174 -11.64 30.05 35.40
CA PRO A 174 -12.39 31.30 35.60
C PRO A 174 -11.62 32.52 35.12
N LEU A 175 -10.30 32.53 35.31
CA LEU A 175 -9.43 33.63 34.86
C LEU A 175 -9.42 33.76 33.33
N LEU A 176 -9.37 32.64 32.62
CA LEU A 176 -9.41 32.65 31.16
C LEU A 176 -10.77 33.15 30.64
N GLN A 177 -11.89 32.72 31.25
CA GLN A 177 -13.21 33.20 30.85
C GLN A 177 -13.38 34.72 31.02
N GLU A 178 -12.83 35.28 32.10
CA GLU A 178 -12.82 36.73 32.33
C GLU A 178 -12.06 37.48 31.23
N LEU A 179 -10.84 37.05 30.91
CA LEU A 179 -10.03 37.66 29.85
C LEU A 179 -10.68 37.56 28.47
N MET A 180 -11.32 36.43 28.18
CA MET A 180 -12.04 36.23 26.91
C MET A 180 -13.25 37.16 26.79
N ALA A 181 -13.95 37.43 27.89
CA ALA A 181 -15.09 38.35 27.91
C ALA A 181 -14.67 39.82 27.67
N GLN A 182 -13.43 40.19 28.01
CA GLN A 182 -12.89 41.53 27.74
C GLN A 182 -12.58 41.79 26.26
N HIS A 183 -12.51 40.74 25.44
CA HIS A 183 -12.14 40.83 24.02
C HIS A 183 -13.17 40.17 23.09
N PRO A 184 -14.44 40.63 23.11
CA PRO A 184 -15.48 40.07 22.27
C PRO A 184 -15.15 40.27 20.78
N ASN A 185 -15.47 39.27 19.95
CA ASN A 185 -15.28 39.29 18.50
C ASN A 185 -13.84 39.56 18.01
N LYS A 186 -12.83 39.32 18.85
CA LYS A 186 -11.41 39.37 18.46
C LYS A 186 -10.83 37.97 18.39
N ARG A 187 -9.82 37.78 17.54
CA ARG A 187 -8.94 36.61 17.60
C ARG A 187 -7.96 36.77 18.76
N LEU A 188 -7.76 35.73 19.56
CA LEU A 188 -6.88 35.80 20.73
C LEU A 188 -5.54 35.13 20.44
N VAL A 189 -4.46 35.91 20.47
CA VAL A 189 -3.08 35.44 20.29
C VAL A 189 -2.44 35.19 21.65
N VAL A 190 -2.34 33.93 22.05
CA VAL A 190 -1.91 33.54 23.39
C VAL A 190 -0.46 33.05 23.38
N THR A 191 0.31 33.39 24.41
CA THR A 191 1.67 32.86 24.58
C THR A 191 1.65 31.35 24.85
N GLY A 192 2.51 30.60 24.17
CA GLY A 192 2.76 29.18 24.48
C GLY A 192 3.81 29.04 25.58
N PHE A 193 4.07 27.80 26.02
CA PHE A 193 5.22 27.38 26.84
C PHE A 193 5.31 27.94 28.27
N ILE A 194 4.63 29.03 28.60
CA ILE A 194 4.76 29.74 29.88
C ILE A 194 3.46 29.74 30.70
N CYS A 195 3.58 29.69 32.03
CA CYS A 195 2.50 29.86 32.99
C CYS A 195 3.01 30.50 34.30
N ARG A 196 2.15 30.62 35.31
CA ARG A 196 2.49 31.22 36.62
C ARG A 196 2.22 30.25 37.76
N ASN A 197 3.08 30.22 38.78
CA ASN A 197 2.81 29.50 40.03
C ASN A 197 2.09 30.40 41.06
N ASP A 198 1.72 29.83 42.21
CA ASP A 198 1.01 30.55 43.28
C ASP A 198 1.86 31.65 43.94
N ALA A 199 3.20 31.57 43.84
CA ALA A 199 4.13 32.60 44.29
C ALA A 199 4.25 33.78 43.30
N GLY A 200 3.56 33.70 42.15
CA GLY A 200 3.59 34.75 41.13
C GLY A 200 4.79 34.66 40.18
N GLU A 201 5.58 33.59 40.21
CA GLU A 201 6.75 33.40 39.35
C GLU A 201 6.38 32.73 38.01
N THR A 202 7.14 33.03 36.95
CA THR A 202 7.02 32.33 35.68
C THR A 202 7.51 30.88 35.80
N VAL A 203 6.73 29.96 35.24
CA VAL A 203 7.02 28.53 35.13
C VAL A 203 7.00 28.15 33.65
N LEU A 204 8.00 27.37 33.23
CA LEU A 204 8.07 26.82 31.87
C LEU A 204 7.44 25.44 31.83
N LEU A 205 6.62 25.19 30.81
CA LEU A 205 5.94 23.92 30.59
C LEU A 205 6.85 22.84 29.97
N GLY A 206 8.16 23.02 29.90
CA GLY A 206 9.09 22.00 29.40
C GLY A 206 8.97 21.70 27.89
N ARG A 207 9.51 20.55 27.46
CA ARG A 207 9.62 20.19 26.03
C ARG A 207 8.27 20.17 25.32
N ASN A 208 8.22 20.73 24.11
CA ASN A 208 7.00 20.93 23.32
C ASN A 208 5.89 21.63 24.11
N GLY A 209 6.27 22.47 25.07
CA GLY A 209 5.34 23.12 25.99
C GLY A 209 4.32 23.99 25.27
N SER A 210 4.60 24.54 24.08
CA SER A 210 3.61 25.29 23.29
C SER A 210 2.51 24.40 22.68
N ASP A 211 2.81 23.15 22.32
CA ASP A 211 1.77 22.20 21.87
C ASP A 211 0.89 21.77 23.05
N TYR A 212 1.51 21.54 24.21
CA TYR A 212 0.79 21.30 25.46
C TYR A 212 -0.07 22.52 25.85
N SER A 213 0.47 23.75 25.75
CA SER A 213 -0.31 24.98 25.96
C SER A 213 -1.52 25.04 25.04
N ALA A 214 -1.37 24.72 23.76
CA ALA A 214 -2.47 24.76 22.80
C ALA A 214 -3.63 23.83 23.18
N THR A 215 -3.31 22.59 23.55
CA THR A 215 -4.32 21.60 23.93
C THR A 215 -4.92 21.89 25.31
N GLN A 216 -4.13 22.35 26.27
CA GLN A 216 -4.62 22.74 27.60
C GLN A 216 -5.47 24.01 27.57
N ILE A 217 -5.03 25.06 26.87
CA ILE A 217 -5.81 26.30 26.68
C ILE A 217 -7.09 25.98 25.90
N GLY A 218 -7.00 25.11 24.90
CA GLY A 218 -8.17 24.63 24.16
C GLY A 218 -9.21 24.00 25.09
N ALA A 219 -8.78 23.15 26.03
CA ALA A 219 -9.66 22.52 27.01
C ALA A 219 -10.29 23.54 27.95
N LEU A 220 -9.50 24.48 28.48
CA LEU A 220 -10.00 25.54 29.36
C LEU A 220 -10.97 26.50 28.65
N ALA A 221 -10.77 26.77 27.36
CA ALA A 221 -11.59 27.67 26.55
C ALA A 221 -12.82 26.99 25.93
N GLY A 222 -12.97 25.66 26.09
CA GLY A 222 -14.06 24.88 25.49
C GLY A 222 -14.03 24.90 23.96
N VAL A 223 -12.84 24.84 23.35
CA VAL A 223 -12.71 24.80 21.88
C VAL A 223 -13.12 23.43 21.35
N SER A 224 -13.74 23.39 20.17
CA SER A 224 -14.10 22.13 19.52
C SER A 224 -12.94 21.47 18.81
N ARG A 225 -11.95 22.27 18.36
CA ARG A 225 -10.80 21.79 17.59
C ARG A 225 -9.53 22.54 17.93
N VAL A 226 -8.44 21.79 18.03
CA VAL A 226 -7.06 22.30 18.09
C VAL A 226 -6.30 21.84 16.85
N THR A 227 -5.73 22.78 16.10
CA THR A 227 -4.90 22.49 14.93
C THR A 227 -3.44 22.86 15.24
N ILE A 228 -2.55 21.87 15.24
CA ILE A 228 -1.11 22.07 15.35
C ILE A 228 -0.53 22.22 13.95
N TRP A 229 0.01 23.40 13.66
CA TRP A 229 0.69 23.70 12.40
C TRP A 229 2.20 23.47 12.55
N SER A 230 2.74 22.58 11.73
CA SER A 230 4.14 22.14 11.74
C SER A 230 4.79 22.27 10.34
N ASP A 231 5.99 21.72 10.18
CA ASP A 231 6.69 21.59 8.90
C ASP A 231 6.29 20.36 8.07
N VAL A 232 5.44 19.48 8.61
CA VAL A 232 4.92 18.28 7.95
C VAL A 232 3.39 18.28 7.89
N ALA A 233 2.81 17.63 6.87
CA ALA A 233 1.36 17.60 6.66
C ALA A 233 0.59 16.83 7.76
N GLY A 234 1.27 15.93 8.47
CA GLY A 234 0.67 15.11 9.52
C GLY A 234 1.55 13.91 9.86
N VAL A 235 0.94 12.84 10.35
CA VAL A 235 1.61 11.56 10.61
C VAL A 235 1.58 10.70 9.36
N TYR A 236 2.74 10.18 8.98
CA TYR A 236 2.91 9.27 7.87
C TYR A 236 3.10 7.83 8.37
N SER A 237 2.87 6.86 7.47
CA SER A 237 3.10 5.42 7.73
C SER A 237 4.58 5.06 8.01
N ALA A 238 5.51 5.92 7.65
CA ALA A 238 6.90 5.95 8.12
C ALA A 238 7.44 7.39 8.01
N ASP A 239 8.62 7.68 8.56
CA ASP A 239 9.26 8.98 8.35
C ASP A 239 9.51 9.21 6.84
N PRO A 240 8.85 10.22 6.21
CA PRO A 240 8.97 10.46 4.77
C PRO A 240 10.38 10.89 4.34
N ARG A 241 11.24 11.29 5.29
CA ARG A 241 12.66 11.59 5.05
C ARG A 241 13.47 10.30 4.86
N LYS A 242 13.05 9.19 5.50
CA LYS A 242 13.68 7.87 5.40
C LYS A 242 13.01 6.97 4.34
N VAL A 243 11.69 7.05 4.17
CA VAL A 243 10.91 6.22 3.24
C VAL A 243 10.14 7.10 2.27
N LYS A 244 10.50 7.07 0.98
CA LYS A 244 9.88 7.93 -0.04
C LYS A 244 8.41 7.60 -0.32
N ASP A 245 8.05 6.32 -0.22
CA ASP A 245 6.68 5.83 -0.46
C ASP A 245 5.81 5.91 0.81
N ALA A 246 6.21 6.71 1.80
CA ALA A 246 5.43 6.88 3.02
C ALA A 246 4.11 7.60 2.71
N CYS A 247 2.99 6.95 3.03
CA CYS A 247 1.65 7.51 2.88
C CYS A 247 1.24 8.35 4.09
N LEU A 248 0.61 9.50 3.85
CA LEU A 248 -0.01 10.34 4.89
C LEU A 248 -1.23 9.60 5.47
N LEU A 249 -1.35 9.56 6.80
CA LEU A 249 -2.49 8.95 7.47
C LEU A 249 -3.53 10.05 7.76
N PRO A 250 -4.71 10.04 7.11
CA PRO A 250 -5.72 11.08 7.32
C PRO A 250 -6.35 11.01 8.72
N LEU A 251 -6.38 9.81 9.30
CA LEU A 251 -7.00 9.52 10.58
C LEU A 251 -6.09 8.59 11.40
N LEU A 252 -5.82 9.00 12.62
CA LEU A 252 -5.03 8.26 13.60
C LEU A 252 -5.83 8.13 14.90
N ARG A 253 -5.88 6.95 15.51
CA ARG A 253 -6.56 6.81 16.79
C ARG A 253 -5.73 7.43 17.91
N LEU A 254 -6.38 7.90 18.97
CA LEU A 254 -5.72 8.51 20.12
C LEU A 254 -4.74 7.55 20.81
N ASP A 255 -5.05 6.26 20.85
CA ASP A 255 -4.18 5.22 21.41
C ASP A 255 -2.90 5.02 20.54
N GLU A 256 -3.04 4.96 19.22
CA GLU A 256 -1.92 4.91 18.26
C GLU A 256 -1.05 6.17 18.33
N ALA A 257 -1.68 7.35 18.44
CA ALA A 257 -1.00 8.63 18.60
C ALA A 257 -0.21 8.69 19.90
N SER A 258 -0.81 8.21 21.00
CA SER A 258 -0.17 8.15 22.33
C SER A 258 1.02 7.20 22.30
N GLU A 259 0.89 6.07 21.62
CA GLU A 259 1.94 5.08 21.50
C GLU A 259 3.10 5.56 20.61
N LEU A 260 2.81 6.26 19.50
CA LEU A 260 3.84 6.94 18.70
C LEU A 260 4.58 8.01 19.49
N ALA A 261 3.85 8.79 20.28
CA ALA A 261 4.44 9.84 21.09
C ALA A 261 5.30 9.27 22.22
N ARG A 262 4.90 8.15 22.82
CA ARG A 262 5.71 7.38 23.77
C ARG A 262 6.98 6.86 23.13
N LEU A 263 6.89 6.37 21.89
CA LEU A 263 8.04 5.93 21.08
C LEU A 263 8.90 7.08 20.56
N ALA A 264 8.69 8.33 21.05
CA ALA A 264 9.45 9.52 20.71
C ALA A 264 9.44 9.90 19.22
N ALA A 265 8.36 9.56 18.50
CA ALA A 265 8.19 9.98 17.12
C ALA A 265 8.22 11.52 17.00
N PRO A 266 9.03 12.13 16.10
CA PRO A 266 9.26 13.58 16.07
C PRO A 266 8.01 14.46 15.90
N VAL A 267 6.92 13.89 15.38
CA VAL A 267 5.70 14.63 14.98
C VAL A 267 4.73 14.86 16.15
N LEU A 268 4.77 14.03 17.19
CA LEU A 268 3.81 14.05 18.30
C LEU A 268 4.50 13.90 19.65
N HIS A 269 4.06 14.68 20.64
CA HIS A 269 4.58 14.60 22.00
C HIS A 269 3.48 14.15 22.95
N ALA A 270 3.79 13.23 23.87
CA ALA A 270 2.80 12.55 24.70
C ALA A 270 1.98 13.55 25.53
N ARG A 271 2.64 14.59 26.02
CA ARG A 271 2.01 15.65 26.81
C ARG A 271 0.96 16.45 26.04
N THR A 272 1.12 16.62 24.74
CA THR A 272 0.12 17.28 23.87
C THR A 272 -1.19 16.50 23.83
N LEU A 273 -1.14 15.17 23.98
CA LEU A 273 -2.31 14.31 23.91
C LEU A 273 -3.07 14.20 25.24
N GLN A 274 -2.45 14.61 26.36
CA GLN A 274 -3.05 14.46 27.69
C GLN A 274 -4.34 15.28 27.85
N PRO A 275 -4.39 16.60 27.54
CA PRO A 275 -5.65 17.36 27.60
C PRO A 275 -6.68 16.88 26.57
N VAL A 276 -6.19 16.37 25.43
CA VAL A 276 -7.03 15.78 24.38
C VAL A 276 -7.60 14.43 24.83
N SER A 277 -7.05 13.75 25.83
CA SER A 277 -7.62 12.50 26.33
C SER A 277 -8.80 12.73 27.28
N GLY A 278 -8.82 13.86 28.00
CA GLY A 278 -9.83 14.19 29.02
C GLY A 278 -10.90 15.22 28.60
N SER A 279 -10.85 15.76 27.38
CA SER A 279 -11.78 16.80 26.88
C SER A 279 -12.67 16.26 25.74
N ASP A 280 -13.32 17.08 24.91
CA ASP A 280 -13.98 16.68 23.64
C ASP A 280 -13.31 17.32 22.41
N ILE A 281 -12.04 17.68 22.55
CA ILE A 281 -11.28 18.38 21.51
C ILE A 281 -10.90 17.44 20.37
N ASP A 282 -11.23 17.83 19.14
CA ASP A 282 -10.63 17.27 17.94
C ASP A 282 -9.20 17.83 17.75
N LEU A 283 -8.18 16.97 17.76
CA LEU A 283 -6.80 17.38 17.47
C LEU A 283 -6.47 17.11 15.99
N GLN A 284 -5.96 18.12 15.29
CA GLN A 284 -5.56 18.03 13.89
C GLN A 284 -4.10 18.48 13.71
N LEU A 285 -3.35 17.76 12.88
CA LEU A 285 -1.98 18.09 12.50
C LEU A 285 -1.97 18.55 11.04
N ARG A 286 -1.31 19.68 10.74
CA ARG A 286 -1.21 20.25 9.39
C ARG A 286 0.18 20.84 9.13
N CYS A 287 0.51 21.05 7.86
CA CYS A 287 1.70 21.77 7.44
C CYS A 287 1.41 23.27 7.29
N SER A 288 2.18 24.14 7.96
CA SER A 288 2.07 25.60 7.73
C SER A 288 2.61 26.03 6.37
N TYR A 289 3.53 25.27 5.77
CA TYR A 289 4.13 25.62 4.49
C TYR A 289 3.24 25.27 3.31
N SER A 290 2.44 24.21 3.44
CA SER A 290 1.53 23.71 2.42
C SER A 290 0.21 23.28 3.07
N PRO A 291 -0.67 24.25 3.43
CA PRO A 291 -1.92 23.96 4.13
C PRO A 291 -2.84 22.97 3.41
N GLU A 292 -2.79 22.92 2.08
CA GLU A 292 -3.62 22.04 1.24
C GLU A 292 -3.09 20.61 1.06
N GLN A 293 -1.91 20.27 1.61
CA GLN A 293 -1.26 18.95 1.42
C GLN A 293 -1.94 17.79 2.18
N GLY A 294 -3.10 18.06 2.79
CA GLY A 294 -3.81 17.12 3.67
C GLY A 294 -3.50 17.36 5.15
N SER A 295 -4.01 16.46 5.99
CA SER A 295 -3.90 16.55 7.44
C SER A 295 -4.09 15.20 8.11
N THR A 296 -3.57 15.03 9.32
CA THR A 296 -3.95 13.91 10.20
C THR A 296 -4.89 14.40 11.29
N ARG A 297 -6.06 13.77 11.43
CA ARG A 297 -6.98 13.95 12.55
C ARG A 297 -6.78 12.86 13.60
N ILE A 298 -6.67 13.24 14.86
CA ILE A 298 -6.63 12.31 16.00
C ILE A 298 -8.05 12.07 16.50
N GLU A 299 -8.50 10.83 16.49
CA GLU A 299 -9.86 10.46 16.88
C GLU A 299 -9.93 9.47 18.05
N ARG A 300 -11.03 9.55 18.80
CA ARG A 300 -11.38 8.57 19.83
C ARG A 300 -12.38 7.57 19.27
N VAL A 301 -11.86 6.57 18.58
CA VAL A 301 -12.65 5.45 18.06
C VAL A 301 -12.35 4.21 18.90
N LEU A 302 -13.35 3.34 19.08
CA LEU A 302 -13.15 2.02 19.68
C LEU A 302 -12.05 1.25 18.94
N ALA A 303 -11.32 0.39 19.66
CA ALA A 303 -10.23 -0.40 19.11
C ALA A 303 -10.74 -1.37 18.01
N SER A 304 -10.78 -0.88 16.78
CA SER A 304 -10.90 -1.67 15.56
C SER A 304 -9.66 -1.39 14.70
N GLY A 305 -8.97 -2.45 14.32
CA GLY A 305 -7.71 -2.35 13.58
C GLY A 305 -7.24 -3.71 13.13
N THR A 306 -6.71 -3.78 11.91
CA THR A 306 -6.24 -5.01 11.26
C THR A 306 -4.73 -5.20 11.37
N GLY A 307 -4.02 -4.38 12.17
CA GLY A 307 -2.60 -4.52 12.47
C GLY A 307 -1.81 -3.22 12.35
N ALA A 308 -0.54 -3.29 11.92
CA ALA A 308 0.36 -2.15 11.85
C ALA A 308 -0.13 -1.10 10.86
N ARG A 309 0.02 0.17 11.24
CA ARG A 309 -0.29 1.37 10.43
C ARG A 309 0.91 2.29 10.25
N ILE A 310 1.85 2.25 11.20
CA ILE A 310 3.08 3.03 11.19
C ILE A 310 4.28 2.14 11.48
N VAL A 311 5.41 2.45 10.86
CA VAL A 311 6.73 1.93 11.21
C VAL A 311 7.63 3.11 11.58
N THR A 312 8.30 3.05 12.73
CA THR A 312 9.16 4.13 13.26
C THR A 312 10.50 3.59 13.78
N SER A 313 11.50 4.47 13.91
CA SER A 313 12.84 4.11 14.42
C SER A 313 13.54 5.25 15.14
N HIS A 314 14.46 4.87 16.02
CA HIS A 314 15.49 5.74 16.59
C HIS A 314 16.86 5.11 16.42
N ASP A 315 17.82 5.87 15.90
CA ASP A 315 19.20 5.41 15.68
C ASP A 315 20.12 5.66 16.89
N ASP A 316 19.63 6.41 17.88
CA ASP A 316 20.36 6.79 19.10
C ASP A 316 19.46 6.61 20.34
N VAL A 317 19.46 5.39 20.87
CA VAL A 317 18.81 5.06 22.14
C VAL A 317 19.82 4.48 23.13
N CYS A 318 19.51 4.64 24.42
CA CYS A 318 20.31 4.13 25.52
C CYS A 318 19.51 3.08 26.32
N LEU A 319 20.22 2.12 26.90
CA LEU A 319 19.66 1.18 27.87
C LEU A 319 20.15 1.54 29.28
N ILE A 320 19.22 1.71 30.21
CA ILE A 320 19.51 1.66 31.64
C ILE A 320 19.28 0.23 32.10
N GLU A 321 20.35 -0.44 32.50
CA GLU A 321 20.36 -1.82 32.95
C GLU A 321 20.32 -1.86 34.49
N LEU A 322 19.30 -2.50 35.05
CA LEU A 322 19.21 -2.82 36.48
C LEU A 322 19.53 -4.30 36.66
N GLN A 323 20.73 -4.56 37.19
CA GLN A 323 21.16 -5.89 37.60
C GLN A 323 20.69 -6.16 39.03
N VAL A 324 19.61 -6.92 39.19
CA VAL A 324 19.06 -7.27 40.50
C VAL A 324 20.02 -8.26 41.19
N ALA A 325 20.32 -8.01 42.46
CA ALA A 325 21.21 -8.86 43.22
C ALA A 325 20.61 -10.28 43.37
N PRO A 326 21.39 -11.37 43.24
CA PRO A 326 20.87 -12.74 43.24
C PRO A 326 20.09 -13.14 44.51
N GLN A 327 20.30 -12.44 45.63
CA GLN A 327 19.63 -12.69 46.91
C GLN A 327 18.25 -12.02 47.01
N GLN A 328 17.88 -11.18 46.04
CA GLN A 328 16.63 -10.42 46.04
C GLN A 328 15.59 -11.04 45.11
N ASP A 329 14.31 -10.84 45.41
CA ASP A 329 13.23 -11.33 44.57
C ASP A 329 13.10 -10.46 43.32
N PHE A 330 13.44 -11.03 42.16
CA PHE A 330 13.36 -10.36 40.86
C PHE A 330 11.95 -9.83 40.54
N LYS A 331 10.89 -10.56 40.92
CA LYS A 331 9.51 -10.13 40.67
C LYS A 331 9.14 -8.92 41.52
N LEU A 332 9.61 -8.88 42.77
CA LEU A 332 9.39 -7.75 43.66
C LEU A 332 10.13 -6.52 43.15
N ALA A 333 11.41 -6.67 42.78
CA ALA A 333 12.23 -5.60 42.21
C ALA A 333 11.60 -5.01 40.93
N HIS A 334 11.07 -5.85 40.04
CA HIS A 334 10.37 -5.40 38.84
C HIS A 334 9.12 -4.57 39.19
N LYS A 335 8.30 -5.02 40.15
CA LYS A 335 7.11 -4.30 40.59
C LYS A 335 7.43 -2.95 41.26
N GLU A 336 8.47 -2.91 42.07
CA GLU A 336 8.97 -1.67 42.69
C GLU A 336 9.43 -0.67 41.63
N LEU A 337 10.18 -1.14 40.63
CA LEU A 337 10.59 -0.35 39.49
C LEU A 337 9.40 0.21 38.71
N ASP A 338 8.41 -0.61 38.36
CA ASP A 338 7.21 -0.15 37.65
C ASP A 338 6.45 0.94 38.44
N THR A 339 6.36 0.77 39.76
CA THR A 339 5.71 1.74 40.65
C THR A 339 6.47 3.07 40.64
N LEU A 340 7.80 3.02 40.68
CA LEU A 340 8.66 4.20 40.62
C LEU A 340 8.56 4.90 39.26
N LEU A 341 8.66 4.16 38.15
CA LEU A 341 8.57 4.71 36.80
C LEU A 341 7.25 5.44 36.56
N ASN A 342 6.14 4.87 37.04
CA ASN A 342 4.82 5.47 36.97
C ASN A 342 4.71 6.73 37.84
N ARG A 343 5.20 6.68 39.08
CA ARG A 343 5.17 7.82 40.00
C ARG A 343 6.01 9.00 39.50
N ALA A 344 7.18 8.72 38.94
CA ALA A 344 8.09 9.72 38.40
C ALA A 344 7.74 10.13 36.95
N GLN A 345 6.77 9.48 36.31
CA GLN A 345 6.35 9.74 34.92
C GLN A 345 7.49 9.62 33.89
N ILE A 346 8.40 8.66 34.11
CA ILE A 346 9.58 8.39 33.26
C ILE A 346 9.44 7.07 32.51
N ARG A 347 8.30 6.86 31.84
CA ARG A 347 7.99 5.61 31.12
C ARG A 347 9.03 5.36 29.99
N PRO A 348 9.64 4.17 29.89
CA PRO A 348 10.61 3.83 28.85
C PRO A 348 9.95 3.59 27.47
N LEU A 349 10.77 3.64 26.42
CA LEU A 349 10.42 3.29 25.03
C LEU A 349 10.15 1.79 24.86
N SER A 350 10.82 0.96 25.64
CA SER A 350 10.60 -0.49 25.72
C SER A 350 11.33 -1.05 26.95
N ILE A 351 10.91 -2.23 27.41
CA ILE A 351 11.49 -2.89 28.59
C ILE A 351 11.94 -4.30 28.20
N GLY A 352 13.21 -4.60 28.41
CA GLY A 352 13.76 -5.96 28.34
C GLY A 352 13.72 -6.62 29.71
N VAL A 353 13.00 -7.73 29.86
CA VAL A 353 12.89 -8.48 31.11
C VAL A 353 13.57 -9.83 30.93
N HIS A 354 14.67 -10.06 31.66
CA HIS A 354 15.48 -11.28 31.58
C HIS A 354 15.58 -11.96 32.96
N PRO A 355 14.56 -12.74 33.37
CA PRO A 355 14.54 -13.37 34.69
C PRO A 355 15.67 -14.39 34.90
N ASP A 356 16.14 -15.02 33.82
CA ASP A 356 17.28 -15.96 33.81
C ASP A 356 18.60 -15.29 34.22
N ARG A 357 18.73 -13.98 33.98
CA ARG A 357 19.93 -13.18 34.26
C ARG A 357 19.74 -12.20 35.40
N ASN A 358 18.58 -12.18 36.06
CA ASN A 358 18.19 -11.15 37.03
C ASN A 358 18.40 -9.72 36.48
N LEU A 359 18.07 -9.50 35.21
CA LEU A 359 18.36 -8.25 34.50
C LEU A 359 17.09 -7.60 33.97
N LEU A 360 16.94 -6.31 34.24
CA LEU A 360 15.93 -5.43 33.64
C LEU A 360 16.63 -4.38 32.77
N GLN A 361 16.15 -4.14 31.56
CA GLN A 361 16.72 -3.16 30.62
C GLN A 361 15.64 -2.14 30.24
N LEU A 362 15.89 -0.86 30.51
CA LEU A 362 14.97 0.23 30.21
C LEU A 362 15.50 1.05 29.05
N CYS A 363 14.77 1.08 27.94
CA CYS A 363 15.17 1.83 26.75
C CYS A 363 14.67 3.28 26.81
N TYR A 364 15.58 4.24 26.62
CA TYR A 364 15.28 5.68 26.55
C TYR A 364 15.98 6.32 25.36
N THR A 365 15.52 7.51 24.94
CA THR A 365 16.34 8.36 24.05
C THR A 365 17.54 8.90 24.82
N SER A 366 18.62 9.24 24.10
CA SER A 366 19.83 9.84 24.69
C SER A 366 19.53 11.12 25.50
N GLU A 367 18.54 11.90 25.05
CA GLU A 367 18.08 13.12 25.72
C GLU A 367 17.45 12.88 27.11
N VAL A 368 16.81 11.72 27.33
CA VAL A 368 16.05 11.41 28.56
C VAL A 368 16.82 10.47 29.49
N ALA A 369 17.77 9.69 28.95
CA ALA A 369 18.49 8.66 29.70
C ALA A 369 19.19 9.20 30.96
N GLY A 370 19.80 10.39 30.89
CA GLY A 370 20.52 10.98 32.03
C GLY A 370 19.61 11.31 33.22
N SER A 371 18.47 11.98 32.98
CA SER A 371 17.53 12.33 34.06
C SER A 371 16.80 11.11 34.62
N ALA A 372 16.48 10.14 33.76
CA ALA A 372 15.91 8.87 34.19
C ALA A 372 16.89 8.09 35.09
N LEU A 373 18.17 8.00 34.70
CA LEU A 373 19.20 7.33 35.49
C LEU A 373 19.37 7.98 36.87
N GLN A 374 19.43 9.30 36.93
CA GLN A 374 19.52 10.02 38.20
C GLN A 374 18.33 9.71 39.12
N THR A 375 17.11 9.74 38.57
CA THR A 375 15.88 9.43 39.34
C THR A 375 15.91 8.00 39.87
N LEU A 376 16.41 7.04 39.10
CA LEU A 376 16.52 5.64 39.50
C LEU A 376 17.61 5.43 40.57
N GLN A 377 18.72 6.17 40.48
CA GLN A 377 19.80 6.13 41.47
C GLN A 377 19.35 6.68 42.83
N GLU A 378 18.52 7.72 42.84
CA GLU A 378 17.96 8.32 44.05
C GLU A 378 16.95 7.40 44.77
N ALA A 379 16.31 6.48 44.05
CA ALA A 379 15.25 5.62 44.59
C ALA A 379 15.74 4.37 45.35
N THR A 380 17.06 4.17 45.51
CA THR A 380 17.66 3.05 46.24
C THR A 380 17.14 1.66 45.83
N LEU A 381 17.08 1.41 44.53
CA LEU A 381 16.62 0.12 43.98
C LEU A 381 17.57 -1.04 44.34
N PRO A 382 17.05 -2.28 44.45
CA PRO A 382 17.81 -3.45 44.85
C PRO A 382 18.71 -4.02 43.74
N GLY A 383 19.71 -3.27 43.30
CA GLY A 383 20.62 -3.70 42.25
C GLY A 383 21.64 -2.66 41.82
N GLU A 384 22.49 -3.05 40.87
CA GLU A 384 23.44 -2.15 40.22
C GLU A 384 22.82 -1.56 38.95
N LEU A 385 22.90 -0.23 38.78
CA LEU A 385 22.43 0.47 37.60
C LEU A 385 23.61 0.77 36.66
N ARG A 386 23.47 0.45 35.37
CA ARG A 386 24.46 0.77 34.33
C ARG A 386 23.80 1.42 33.12
N LEU A 387 24.49 2.37 32.51
CA LEU A 387 24.05 3.00 31.27
C LEU A 387 24.82 2.40 30.08
N ARG A 388 24.10 2.02 29.03
CA ARG A 388 24.66 1.51 27.78
C ARG A 388 24.17 2.35 26.62
N GLU A 389 25.10 2.83 25.80
CA GLU A 389 24.84 3.73 24.68
C GLU A 389 25.08 3.03 23.32
N GLY A 390 24.73 3.69 22.22
CA GLY A 390 24.99 3.20 20.87
C GLY A 390 24.02 2.12 20.40
N LEU A 391 22.81 2.08 20.94
CA LEU A 391 21.75 1.17 20.49
C LEU A 391 20.79 1.88 19.54
N ALA A 392 20.02 1.07 18.82
CA ALA A 392 18.94 1.54 17.95
C ALA A 392 17.62 0.85 18.30
N LEU A 393 16.50 1.45 17.88
CA LEU A 393 15.16 0.94 18.09
C LEU A 393 14.38 0.99 16.79
N VAL A 394 13.62 -0.06 16.50
CA VAL A 394 12.62 -0.12 15.43
C VAL A 394 11.30 -0.60 16.00
N ALA A 395 10.20 0.02 15.57
CA ALA A 395 8.88 -0.32 16.05
C ALA A 395 7.82 -0.29 14.95
N MET A 396 6.84 -1.20 15.06
CA MET A 396 5.57 -1.16 14.34
C MET A 396 4.48 -0.71 15.31
N VAL A 397 3.59 0.18 14.86
CA VAL A 397 2.49 0.73 15.66
C VAL A 397 1.16 0.57 14.91
N GLY A 398 0.15 0.04 15.59
CA GLY A 398 -1.23 -0.08 15.12
C GLY A 398 -2.02 -1.09 15.96
N ALA A 399 -3.34 -0.88 16.12
CA ALA A 399 -4.14 -1.83 16.91
C ALA A 399 -4.12 -3.23 16.29
N GLY A 400 -3.92 -4.22 17.15
CA GLY A 400 -3.87 -5.61 16.76
C GLY A 400 -2.55 -6.02 16.10
N VAL A 401 -1.53 -5.16 16.06
CA VAL A 401 -0.22 -5.49 15.46
C VAL A 401 0.40 -6.73 16.09
N CYS A 402 0.34 -6.85 17.42
CA CYS A 402 0.88 -8.00 18.15
C CYS A 402 0.03 -9.29 17.96
N ARG A 403 -1.22 -9.15 17.51
CA ARG A 403 -2.15 -10.28 17.29
C ARG A 403 -2.23 -10.70 15.83
N ASN A 404 -1.69 -9.90 14.90
CA ASN A 404 -1.68 -10.21 13.48
C ASN A 404 -0.47 -11.13 13.17
N PRO A 405 -0.71 -12.41 12.80
CA PRO A 405 0.37 -13.37 12.58
C PRO A 405 1.26 -13.00 11.39
N LEU A 406 0.68 -12.44 10.33
CA LEU A 406 1.42 -12.03 9.13
C LEU A 406 2.37 -10.87 9.43
N HIS A 407 1.90 -9.87 10.17
CA HIS A 407 2.72 -8.73 10.58
C HIS A 407 3.85 -9.15 11.50
N SER A 408 3.55 -10.00 12.47
CA SER A 408 4.56 -10.58 13.36
C SER A 408 5.61 -11.35 12.53
N HIS A 409 5.17 -12.21 11.61
CA HIS A 409 6.07 -12.97 10.73
C HIS A 409 6.96 -12.06 9.88
N ARG A 410 6.40 -11.04 9.24
CA ARG A 410 7.14 -10.05 8.43
C ARG A 410 8.15 -9.27 9.28
N PHE A 411 7.79 -8.89 10.50
CA PHE A 411 8.70 -8.24 11.44
C PHE A 411 9.92 -9.12 11.77
N TRP A 412 9.67 -10.39 12.15
CA TRP A 412 10.73 -11.35 12.44
C TRP A 412 11.61 -11.64 11.22
N GLN A 413 11.02 -11.72 10.02
CA GLN A 413 11.75 -11.95 8.78
C GLN A 413 12.76 -10.84 8.50
N GLN A 414 12.36 -9.58 8.70
CA GLN A 414 13.24 -8.42 8.51
C GLN A 414 14.36 -8.35 9.58
N LEU A 415 14.12 -8.92 10.76
CA LEU A 415 15.09 -8.93 11.87
C LEU A 415 16.05 -10.14 11.87
N LYS A 416 15.84 -11.13 10.99
CA LYS A 416 16.59 -12.41 11.00
C LYS A 416 18.11 -12.25 11.05
N ASP A 417 18.64 -11.30 10.29
CA ASP A 417 20.10 -11.06 10.18
C ASP A 417 20.54 -9.82 10.98
N GLN A 418 19.69 -9.29 11.86
CA GLN A 418 19.95 -8.11 12.67
C GLN A 418 20.42 -8.49 14.08
N PRO A 419 21.34 -7.72 14.69
CA PRO A 419 21.84 -7.98 16.03
C PRO A 419 20.85 -7.48 17.10
N VAL A 420 19.70 -8.14 17.18
CA VAL A 420 18.64 -7.84 18.16
C VAL A 420 19.16 -8.02 19.59
N GLU A 421 18.89 -7.04 20.45
CA GLU A 421 19.12 -7.11 21.90
C GLU A 421 17.92 -7.79 22.58
N PHE A 422 16.72 -7.25 22.36
CA PHE A 422 15.46 -7.85 22.79
C PHE A 422 14.30 -7.34 21.92
N ILE A 423 13.17 -8.06 21.98
CA ILE A 423 11.90 -7.66 21.40
C ILE A 423 10.90 -7.48 22.52
N TRP A 424 10.09 -6.43 22.42
CA TRP A 424 9.09 -6.07 23.40
C TRP A 424 7.76 -5.77 22.72
N GLN A 425 6.68 -6.17 23.37
CA GLN A 425 5.30 -5.86 22.95
C GLN A 425 4.69 -4.95 24.00
N SER A 426 3.97 -3.92 23.56
CA SER A 426 3.24 -3.06 24.49
C SER A 426 2.11 -3.83 25.18
N GLU A 427 1.79 -3.44 26.41
CA GLU A 427 0.76 -4.10 27.24
C GLU A 427 -0.63 -4.09 26.57
N ASP A 428 -0.93 -3.03 25.83
CA ASP A 428 -2.16 -2.86 25.04
C ASP A 428 -2.09 -3.53 23.65
N GLY A 429 -0.93 -4.09 23.27
CA GLY A 429 -0.70 -4.75 21.99
C GLY A 429 -0.71 -3.82 20.77
N ILE A 430 -0.56 -2.50 20.99
CA ILE A 430 -0.56 -1.45 19.95
C ILE A 430 0.82 -1.28 19.32
N SER A 431 1.92 -1.66 19.98
CA SER A 431 3.25 -1.64 19.38
C SER A 431 4.04 -2.93 19.55
N LEU A 432 4.83 -3.23 18.53
CA LEU A 432 5.84 -4.28 18.52
C LEU A 432 7.20 -3.63 18.27
N VAL A 433 8.13 -3.77 19.21
CA VAL A 433 9.39 -3.03 19.26
C VAL A 433 10.56 -3.99 19.30
N ALA A 434 11.61 -3.71 18.53
CA ALA A 434 12.89 -4.39 18.60
C ALA A 434 13.99 -3.37 18.93
N VAL A 435 14.77 -3.67 19.96
CA VAL A 435 16.01 -2.93 20.28
C VAL A 435 17.17 -3.68 19.64
N LEU A 436 18.02 -2.94 18.94
CA LEU A 436 19.15 -3.45 18.17
C LEU A 436 20.45 -2.96 18.79
N ARG A 437 21.48 -3.82 18.79
CA ARG A 437 22.83 -3.46 19.26
C ARG A 437 23.59 -2.54 18.30
N VAL A 438 23.08 -2.34 17.09
CA VAL A 438 23.74 -1.60 16.02
C VAL A 438 22.69 -0.85 15.18
N GLY A 439 22.97 0.41 14.83
CA GLY A 439 22.29 1.16 13.77
C GLY A 439 23.17 1.29 12.51
N PRO A 440 22.73 1.97 11.42
CA PRO A 440 21.47 2.69 11.26
C PRO A 440 20.31 1.80 10.81
N THR A 441 19.09 2.22 11.15
CA THR A 441 17.83 1.47 10.96
C THR A 441 17.14 1.73 9.62
N GLU A 442 17.66 2.61 8.77
CA GLU A 442 16.98 3.09 7.56
C GLU A 442 16.58 1.96 6.59
N ASN A 443 17.49 1.03 6.30
CA ASN A 443 17.20 -0.11 5.41
C ASN A 443 16.12 -1.04 6.00
N LEU A 444 16.17 -1.25 7.32
CA LEU A 444 15.21 -2.07 8.05
C LEU A 444 13.82 -1.44 8.02
N ILE A 445 13.73 -0.12 8.20
CA ILE A 445 12.47 0.62 8.12
C ILE A 445 11.89 0.59 6.72
N LYS A 446 12.71 0.76 5.67
CA LYS A 446 12.27 0.61 4.27
C LYS A 446 11.75 -0.79 3.98
N GLY A 447 12.45 -1.82 4.46
CA GLY A 447 12.05 -3.22 4.29
C GLY A 447 10.73 -3.54 4.99
N LEU A 448 10.60 -3.14 6.26
CA LEU A 448 9.36 -3.27 7.03
C LEU A 448 8.21 -2.50 6.37
N HIS A 449 8.42 -1.24 6.00
CA HIS A 449 7.38 -0.42 5.37
C HIS A 449 6.91 -1.04 4.04
N LYS A 450 7.84 -1.42 3.16
CA LYS A 450 7.51 -2.11 1.89
C LYS A 450 6.78 -3.43 2.11
N SER A 451 7.15 -4.18 3.14
CA SER A 451 6.53 -5.45 3.48
C SER A 451 5.13 -5.28 4.07
N LEU A 452 4.85 -4.18 4.78
CA LEU A 452 3.60 -3.99 5.53
C LEU A 452 2.58 -3.11 4.82
N PHE A 453 3.03 -2.08 4.08
CA PHE A 453 2.18 -1.02 3.53
C PHE A 453 2.15 -0.96 2.00
N ARG A 454 2.70 -1.97 1.31
CA ARG A 454 2.25 -2.19 -0.07
C ARG A 454 0.77 -2.56 -0.01
N ALA A 455 -0.08 -1.70 -0.58
CA ALA A 455 -1.41 -2.11 -0.99
C ALA A 455 -1.27 -3.40 -1.80
N GLU A 456 -2.20 -4.35 -1.61
CA GLU A 456 -2.29 -5.51 -2.51
C GLU A 456 -2.32 -4.96 -3.93
N LYS A 457 -1.42 -5.42 -4.80
CA LYS A 457 -1.40 -4.93 -6.17
C LYS A 457 -2.79 -5.19 -6.75
N ARG A 458 -3.42 -4.17 -7.32
CA ARG A 458 -4.73 -4.30 -7.95
C ARG A 458 -4.51 -4.70 -9.39
N ILE A 459 -5.05 -5.85 -9.78
CA ILE A 459 -4.95 -6.40 -11.12
C ILE A 459 -6.33 -6.35 -11.76
N GLY A 460 -6.51 -5.46 -12.74
CA GLY A 460 -7.76 -5.34 -13.48
C GLY A 460 -7.90 -6.43 -14.54
N LEU A 461 -9.08 -7.02 -14.68
CA LEU A 461 -9.39 -8.03 -15.67
C LEU A 461 -10.47 -7.53 -16.64
N VAL A 462 -10.20 -7.60 -17.94
CA VAL A 462 -11.20 -7.33 -18.98
C VAL A 462 -11.45 -8.60 -19.78
N LEU A 463 -12.68 -9.12 -19.69
CA LEU A 463 -13.10 -10.32 -20.39
C LEU A 463 -13.68 -9.99 -21.76
N PHE A 464 -13.00 -10.42 -22.82
CA PHE A 464 -13.50 -10.36 -24.19
C PHE A 464 -14.16 -11.70 -24.57
N GLY A 465 -15.46 -11.66 -24.83
CA GLY A 465 -16.25 -12.82 -25.21
C GLY A 465 -17.07 -13.41 -24.07
N LYS A 466 -18.34 -13.05 -23.99
CA LYS A 466 -19.32 -13.62 -23.02
C LYS A 466 -19.99 -14.93 -23.47
N GLY A 467 -19.41 -15.61 -24.46
CA GLY A 467 -19.92 -16.87 -25.02
C GLY A 467 -19.79 -18.05 -24.04
N ASN A 468 -19.88 -19.28 -24.56
CA ASN A 468 -19.91 -20.50 -23.74
C ASN A 468 -18.71 -20.65 -22.77
N ILE A 469 -17.50 -20.24 -23.21
CA ILE A 469 -16.30 -20.29 -22.37
C ILE A 469 -16.29 -19.12 -21.36
N GLY A 470 -16.58 -17.90 -21.82
CA GLY A 470 -16.54 -16.71 -20.97
C GLY A 470 -17.58 -16.73 -19.86
N SER A 471 -18.81 -17.17 -20.14
CA SER A 471 -19.84 -17.34 -19.11
C SER A 471 -19.42 -18.33 -18.05
N ARG A 472 -18.81 -19.46 -18.45
CA ARG A 472 -18.33 -20.45 -17.51
C ARG A 472 -17.12 -19.97 -16.70
N TRP A 473 -16.23 -19.19 -17.33
CA TRP A 473 -15.11 -18.57 -16.61
C TRP A 473 -15.58 -17.55 -15.57
N LEU A 474 -16.61 -16.74 -15.86
CA LEU A 474 -17.21 -15.83 -14.87
C LEU A 474 -17.74 -16.57 -13.64
N GLU A 475 -18.45 -17.69 -13.83
CA GLU A 475 -18.92 -18.54 -12.73
C GLU A 475 -17.76 -19.11 -11.90
N LEU A 476 -16.68 -19.52 -12.56
CA LEU A 476 -15.49 -20.06 -11.90
C LEU A 476 -14.72 -18.97 -11.14
N PHE A 477 -14.50 -17.81 -11.77
CA PHE A 477 -13.82 -16.66 -11.18
C PHE A 477 -14.59 -16.12 -9.97
N ALA A 478 -15.92 -16.02 -10.04
CA ALA A 478 -16.75 -15.60 -8.91
C ALA A 478 -16.56 -16.47 -7.65
N ARG A 479 -16.25 -17.77 -7.82
CA ARG A 479 -16.01 -18.70 -6.72
C ARG A 479 -14.57 -18.65 -6.21
N GLU A 480 -13.62 -18.36 -7.09
CA GLU A 480 -12.18 -18.45 -6.80
C GLU A 480 -11.53 -17.09 -6.52
N GLN A 481 -12.20 -15.96 -6.78
CA GLN A 481 -11.64 -14.62 -6.69
C GLN A 481 -11.04 -14.32 -5.30
N GLU A 482 -11.77 -14.62 -4.21
CA GLU A 482 -11.26 -14.43 -2.85
C GLU A 482 -10.05 -15.35 -2.56
N THR A 483 -10.15 -16.61 -2.97
CA THR A 483 -9.11 -17.62 -2.75
C THR A 483 -7.80 -17.29 -3.48
N ILE A 484 -7.89 -16.90 -4.76
CA ILE A 484 -6.71 -16.53 -5.54
C ILE A 484 -6.09 -15.24 -5.00
N SER A 485 -6.91 -14.24 -4.64
CA SER A 485 -6.43 -12.97 -4.09
C SER A 485 -5.69 -13.18 -2.76
N ALA A 486 -6.29 -13.96 -1.85
CA ALA A 486 -5.67 -14.31 -0.57
C ALA A 486 -4.37 -15.10 -0.73
N ARG A 487 -4.28 -15.99 -1.75
CA ARG A 487 -3.08 -16.80 -1.99
C ARG A 487 -1.93 -15.99 -2.59
N THR A 488 -2.21 -15.04 -3.48
CA THR A 488 -1.18 -14.29 -4.21
C THR A 488 -0.84 -12.95 -3.55
N GLY A 489 -1.71 -12.41 -2.70
CA GLY A 489 -1.57 -11.07 -2.15
C GLY A 489 -1.84 -9.95 -3.17
N PHE A 490 -2.61 -10.26 -4.22
CA PHE A 490 -3.08 -9.32 -5.24
C PHE A 490 -4.60 -9.24 -5.17
N GLU A 491 -5.16 -8.06 -5.42
CA GLU A 491 -6.59 -7.88 -5.56
C GLU A 491 -6.95 -8.03 -7.05
N PHE A 492 -7.60 -9.13 -7.44
CA PHE A 492 -8.09 -9.30 -8.80
C PHE A 492 -9.47 -8.68 -8.96
N VAL A 493 -9.59 -7.67 -9.83
CA VAL A 493 -10.81 -6.90 -10.05
C VAL A 493 -11.34 -7.16 -11.46
N LEU A 494 -12.49 -7.80 -11.60
CA LEU A 494 -13.18 -7.89 -12.90
C LEU A 494 -13.68 -6.50 -13.28
N SER A 495 -12.98 -5.82 -14.19
CA SER A 495 -13.24 -4.42 -14.52
C SER A 495 -14.08 -4.23 -15.76
N GLY A 496 -14.14 -5.24 -16.63
CA GLY A 496 -14.92 -5.17 -17.86
C GLY A 496 -15.33 -6.51 -18.42
N VAL A 497 -16.50 -6.55 -19.04
CA VAL A 497 -16.95 -7.62 -19.93
C VAL A 497 -17.32 -6.98 -21.27
N VAL A 498 -16.88 -7.59 -22.37
CA VAL A 498 -16.98 -7.03 -23.72
C VAL A 498 -17.51 -8.09 -24.69
N ASP A 499 -18.49 -7.73 -25.52
CA ASP A 499 -18.91 -8.50 -26.70
C ASP A 499 -18.49 -7.80 -28.01
N SER A 500 -19.02 -8.22 -29.16
CA SER A 500 -18.61 -7.66 -30.45
C SER A 500 -18.97 -6.19 -30.66
N SER A 501 -19.92 -5.63 -29.91
CA SER A 501 -20.38 -4.25 -30.10
C SER A 501 -20.67 -3.48 -28.80
N ARG A 502 -20.75 -4.15 -27.65
CA ARG A 502 -21.11 -3.56 -26.36
C ARG A 502 -20.09 -3.90 -25.29
N SER A 503 -20.01 -3.03 -24.29
CA SER A 503 -19.17 -3.22 -23.12
C SER A 503 -19.90 -2.86 -21.83
N LEU A 504 -19.60 -3.60 -20.76
CA LEU A 504 -19.96 -3.28 -19.39
C LEU A 504 -18.65 -3.03 -18.63
N LEU A 505 -18.44 -1.80 -18.16
CA LEU A 505 -17.14 -1.34 -17.66
C LEU A 505 -17.30 -0.65 -16.30
N ASN A 506 -16.46 -1.03 -15.32
CA ASN A 506 -16.41 -0.39 -14.00
C ASN A 506 -15.03 -0.57 -13.34
N TYR A 507 -14.38 0.53 -12.94
CA TYR A 507 -13.08 0.47 -12.25
C TYR A 507 -13.15 0.00 -10.80
N GLU A 508 -14.33 0.07 -10.17
CA GLU A 508 -14.53 -0.46 -8.82
C GLU A 508 -14.80 -1.98 -8.82
N GLY A 509 -14.94 -2.57 -10.01
CA GLY A 509 -15.20 -3.98 -10.19
C GLY A 509 -16.67 -4.31 -10.50
N LEU A 510 -16.84 -5.43 -11.19
CA LEU A 510 -18.11 -6.05 -11.54
C LEU A 510 -18.25 -7.34 -10.72
N ASP A 511 -19.43 -7.58 -10.17
CA ASP A 511 -19.75 -8.87 -9.57
C ASP A 511 -19.80 -9.94 -10.67
N ALA A 512 -18.79 -10.80 -10.74
CA ALA A 512 -18.68 -11.85 -11.75
C ALA A 512 -19.88 -12.80 -11.77
N SER A 513 -20.54 -13.03 -10.63
CA SER A 513 -21.73 -13.89 -10.54
C SER A 513 -22.97 -13.27 -11.22
N ARG A 514 -23.00 -11.94 -11.35
CA ARG A 514 -24.11 -11.17 -11.92
C ARG A 514 -23.74 -10.43 -13.20
N ALA A 515 -22.47 -10.47 -13.60
CA ALA A 515 -21.95 -9.71 -14.73
C ALA A 515 -22.75 -9.96 -16.02
N LEU A 516 -23.20 -11.20 -16.28
CA LEU A 516 -24.02 -11.51 -17.46
C LEU A 516 -25.44 -10.93 -17.40
N ALA A 517 -26.04 -10.86 -16.20
CA ALA A 517 -27.34 -10.25 -16.02
C ALA A 517 -27.25 -8.74 -16.24
N PHE A 518 -26.31 -8.07 -15.56
CA PHE A 518 -26.05 -6.64 -15.75
C PHE A 518 -25.63 -6.30 -17.17
N PHE A 519 -24.90 -7.17 -17.86
CA PHE A 519 -24.53 -6.92 -19.25
C PHE A 519 -25.75 -6.80 -20.17
N ASN A 520 -26.83 -7.54 -19.91
CA ASN A 520 -28.03 -7.42 -20.76
C ASN A 520 -28.78 -6.11 -20.54
N ASP A 521 -28.72 -5.57 -19.32
CA ASP A 521 -29.50 -4.39 -18.92
C ASP A 521 -28.72 -3.07 -19.02
N GLU A 522 -27.40 -3.10 -18.80
CA GLU A 522 -26.56 -1.92 -18.58
C GLU A 522 -25.41 -1.76 -19.59
N ALA A 523 -25.13 -2.75 -20.44
CA ALA A 523 -24.03 -2.64 -21.41
C ALA A 523 -24.33 -1.59 -22.49
N VAL A 524 -23.32 -0.78 -22.80
CA VAL A 524 -23.42 0.34 -23.76
C VAL A 524 -22.70 -0.04 -25.05
N GLU A 525 -23.25 0.40 -26.19
CA GLU A 525 -22.52 0.34 -27.47
C GLU A 525 -21.23 1.15 -27.35
N GLN A 526 -20.11 0.49 -27.63
CA GLN A 526 -18.79 1.06 -27.42
C GLN A 526 -17.93 0.74 -28.64
N ASP A 527 -17.41 1.77 -29.29
CA ASP A 527 -16.42 1.58 -30.35
C ASP A 527 -15.05 1.18 -29.77
N GLU A 528 -14.22 0.60 -30.64
CA GLU A 528 -12.91 0.06 -30.28
C GLU A 528 -11.97 1.14 -29.71
N GLU A 529 -11.97 2.35 -30.26
CA GLU A 529 -11.09 3.43 -29.84
C GLU A 529 -11.46 3.90 -28.43
N SER A 530 -12.75 4.10 -28.18
CA SER A 530 -13.26 4.49 -26.86
C SER A 530 -13.02 3.43 -25.80
N LEU A 531 -13.18 2.13 -26.13
CA LEU A 531 -12.85 1.03 -25.21
C LEU A 531 -11.35 1.03 -24.87
N PHE A 532 -10.50 1.21 -25.89
CA PHE A 532 -9.06 1.22 -25.71
C PHE A 532 -8.58 2.41 -24.87
N GLN A 533 -9.16 3.61 -25.07
CA GLN A 533 -8.90 4.79 -24.24
C GLN A 533 -9.31 4.56 -22.78
N TRP A 534 -10.46 3.93 -22.55
CA TRP A 534 -10.88 3.53 -21.21
C TRP A 534 -9.89 2.56 -20.58
N MET A 535 -9.52 1.48 -21.28
CA MET A 535 -8.53 0.53 -20.77
C MET A 535 -7.22 1.22 -20.40
N ARG A 536 -6.72 2.18 -21.20
CA ARG A 536 -5.49 2.93 -20.89
C ARG A 536 -5.59 3.84 -19.66
N ALA A 537 -6.78 4.29 -19.29
CA ALA A 537 -7.00 5.17 -18.16
C ALA A 537 -7.19 4.40 -16.83
N HIS A 538 -6.91 3.09 -16.82
CA HIS A 538 -7.14 2.24 -15.66
C HIS A 538 -6.33 2.69 -14.43
N PRO A 539 -6.88 2.56 -13.20
CA PRO A 539 -6.17 2.87 -11.95
C PRO A 539 -5.36 1.69 -11.39
N TYR A 540 -5.38 0.53 -12.05
CA TYR A 540 -4.73 -0.71 -11.59
C TYR A 540 -3.21 -0.69 -11.74
N ASP A 541 -2.51 -1.50 -10.95
CA ASP A 541 -1.06 -1.73 -11.10
C ASP A 541 -0.76 -2.41 -12.44
N ASP A 542 -1.60 -3.40 -12.80
CA ASP A 542 -1.54 -4.12 -14.08
C ASP A 542 -2.96 -4.40 -14.60
N LEU A 543 -3.10 -4.46 -15.93
CA LEU A 543 -4.34 -4.84 -16.61
C LEU A 543 -4.13 -6.12 -17.44
N VAL A 544 -5.08 -7.04 -17.33
CA VAL A 544 -5.07 -8.33 -18.05
C VAL A 544 -6.28 -8.42 -18.95
N VAL A 545 -6.01 -8.64 -20.23
CA VAL A 545 -7.00 -8.94 -21.27
C VAL A 545 -7.21 -10.45 -21.32
N LEU A 546 -8.44 -10.90 -21.10
CA LEU A 546 -8.84 -12.29 -21.25
C LEU A 546 -9.56 -12.45 -22.59
N ASP A 547 -8.88 -12.96 -23.61
CA ASP A 547 -9.47 -13.20 -24.94
C ASP A 547 -9.93 -14.65 -25.05
N VAL A 548 -11.24 -14.85 -24.86
CA VAL A 548 -11.90 -16.15 -25.06
C VAL A 548 -12.76 -16.17 -26.33
N THR A 549 -12.40 -15.34 -27.32
CA THR A 549 -13.08 -15.21 -28.62
C THR A 549 -12.38 -16.03 -29.71
N ALA A 550 -13.01 -16.06 -30.89
CA ALA A 550 -12.39 -16.50 -32.14
C ALA A 550 -12.21 -15.31 -33.12
N SER A 551 -12.08 -14.08 -32.60
CA SER A 551 -12.01 -12.87 -33.42
C SER A 551 -10.61 -12.62 -33.96
N GLU A 552 -10.48 -12.46 -35.29
CA GLU A 552 -9.23 -12.04 -35.91
C GLU A 552 -8.91 -10.58 -35.59
N GLN A 553 -9.91 -9.70 -35.63
CA GLN A 553 -9.75 -8.28 -35.30
C GLN A 553 -9.14 -8.07 -33.91
N LEU A 554 -9.60 -8.82 -32.91
CA LEU A 554 -9.05 -8.73 -31.56
C LEU A 554 -7.64 -9.31 -31.45
N ALA A 555 -7.35 -10.41 -32.18
CA ALA A 555 -6.01 -10.99 -32.22
C ALA A 555 -4.97 -10.03 -32.83
N ASP A 556 -5.41 -9.15 -33.74
CA ASP A 556 -4.55 -8.15 -34.39
C ASP A 556 -4.14 -7.03 -33.43
N GLN A 557 -4.96 -6.75 -32.42
CA GLN A 557 -4.69 -5.75 -31.38
C GLN A 557 -3.69 -6.23 -30.31
N TYR A 558 -3.23 -7.49 -30.33
CA TYR A 558 -2.31 -7.99 -29.30
C TYR A 558 -0.99 -7.22 -29.26
N LEU A 559 -0.54 -6.73 -30.42
CA LEU A 559 0.63 -5.87 -30.51
C LEU A 559 0.40 -4.54 -29.77
N ASP A 560 -0.79 -3.97 -29.91
CA ASP A 560 -1.19 -2.73 -29.24
C ASP A 560 -1.40 -2.93 -27.74
N PHE A 561 -2.01 -4.03 -27.31
CA PHE A 561 -2.10 -4.37 -25.90
C PHE A 561 -0.73 -4.49 -25.25
N ALA A 562 0.22 -5.16 -25.90
CA ALA A 562 1.58 -5.29 -25.40
C ALA A 562 2.29 -3.92 -25.30
N SER A 563 2.14 -3.06 -26.30
CA SER A 563 2.79 -1.74 -26.35
C SER A 563 2.25 -0.77 -25.28
N HIS A 564 1.00 -0.95 -24.87
CA HIS A 564 0.37 -0.17 -23.79
C HIS A 564 0.55 -0.79 -22.40
N GLY A 565 1.30 -1.89 -22.30
CA GLY A 565 1.65 -2.50 -21.03
C GLY A 565 0.58 -3.43 -20.45
N PHE A 566 -0.33 -3.96 -21.27
CA PHE A 566 -1.30 -4.95 -20.83
C PHE A 566 -0.76 -6.38 -20.94
N HIS A 567 -1.24 -7.26 -20.08
CA HIS A 567 -1.05 -8.71 -20.20
C HIS A 567 -2.20 -9.31 -21.02
N VAL A 568 -1.95 -10.44 -21.68
CA VAL A 568 -2.99 -11.17 -22.43
C VAL A 568 -3.01 -12.63 -22.01
N ILE A 569 -4.20 -13.14 -21.68
CA ILE A 569 -4.47 -14.57 -21.52
C ILE A 569 -5.51 -14.96 -22.57
N SER A 570 -5.19 -15.94 -23.42
CA SER A 570 -5.97 -16.20 -24.64
C SER A 570 -6.33 -17.66 -24.87
N ALA A 571 -7.57 -17.92 -25.27
CA ALA A 571 -7.99 -19.15 -25.94
C ALA A 571 -8.03 -19.00 -27.49
N ASN A 572 -7.83 -17.78 -27.99
CA ASN A 572 -7.83 -17.45 -29.41
C ASN A 572 -6.55 -17.96 -30.10
N LYS A 573 -6.73 -18.82 -31.10
CA LYS A 573 -5.65 -19.50 -31.82
C LYS A 573 -5.04 -18.65 -32.93
N LEU A 574 -5.71 -17.58 -33.37
CA LEU A 574 -5.36 -16.85 -34.59
C LEU A 574 -4.02 -16.14 -34.47
N ALA A 575 -3.75 -15.46 -33.35
CA ALA A 575 -2.46 -14.81 -33.11
C ALA A 575 -1.30 -15.83 -33.13
N GLY A 576 -1.46 -16.97 -32.46
CA GLY A 576 -0.44 -18.03 -32.36
C GLY A 576 -0.20 -18.79 -33.65
N ALA A 577 -1.21 -18.89 -34.52
CA ALA A 577 -1.16 -19.55 -35.82
C ALA A 577 -1.06 -18.58 -37.01
N SER A 578 -0.79 -17.29 -36.76
CA SER A 578 -0.59 -16.27 -37.81
C SER A 578 0.72 -16.50 -38.57
N ASN A 579 1.00 -15.71 -39.62
CA ASN A 579 2.31 -15.77 -40.29
C ASN A 579 3.47 -15.47 -39.31
N SER A 580 4.66 -15.99 -39.58
CA SER A 580 5.76 -15.93 -38.59
C SER A 580 6.28 -14.52 -38.35
N GLN A 581 6.07 -13.57 -39.27
CA GLN A 581 6.40 -12.17 -39.02
C GLN A 581 5.50 -11.59 -37.91
N LYS A 582 4.17 -11.68 -38.08
CA LYS A 582 3.18 -11.18 -37.10
C LYS A 582 3.32 -11.86 -35.74
N TYR A 583 3.51 -13.18 -35.71
CA TYR A 583 3.75 -13.92 -34.47
C TYR A 583 4.99 -13.40 -33.72
N ARG A 584 6.11 -13.20 -34.43
CA ARG A 584 7.35 -12.68 -33.83
C ARG A 584 7.20 -11.23 -33.36
N GLU A 585 6.50 -10.39 -34.10
CA GLU A 585 6.22 -9.00 -33.71
C GLU A 585 5.45 -8.95 -32.38
N ILE A 586 4.38 -9.75 -32.25
CA ILE A 586 3.61 -9.85 -31.01
C ILE A 586 4.50 -10.35 -29.86
N ARG A 587 5.22 -11.47 -30.05
CA ARG A 587 6.11 -12.03 -29.02
C ARG A 587 7.20 -11.06 -28.57
N ASN A 588 7.81 -10.36 -29.52
CA ASN A 588 8.85 -9.36 -29.23
C ASN A 588 8.28 -8.17 -28.47
N ALA A 589 7.06 -7.73 -28.78
CA ALA A 589 6.42 -6.63 -28.07
C ALA A 589 6.17 -6.96 -26.60
N PHE A 590 5.59 -8.13 -26.29
CA PHE A 590 5.40 -8.60 -24.91
C PHE A 590 6.74 -8.72 -24.16
N THR A 591 7.76 -9.29 -24.82
CA THR A 591 9.10 -9.41 -24.22
C THR A 591 9.72 -8.04 -23.93
N LYS A 592 9.59 -7.08 -24.86
CA LYS A 592 10.16 -5.74 -24.75
C LYS A 592 9.51 -4.92 -23.63
N THR A 593 8.19 -5.08 -23.42
CA THR A 593 7.46 -4.35 -22.38
C THR A 593 7.44 -5.06 -21.03
N GLY A 594 8.06 -6.25 -20.92
CA GLY A 594 8.03 -7.06 -19.70
C GLY A 594 6.62 -7.61 -19.40
N ARG A 595 5.77 -7.70 -20.42
CA ARG A 595 4.40 -8.21 -20.31
C ARG A 595 4.31 -9.66 -20.78
N HIS A 596 3.22 -10.30 -20.40
CA HIS A 596 3.05 -11.74 -20.63
C HIS A 596 1.85 -12.01 -21.54
N TRP A 597 2.09 -12.83 -22.55
CA TRP A 597 1.05 -13.48 -23.35
C TRP A 597 1.02 -14.97 -23.00
N LEU A 598 -0.01 -15.37 -22.26
CA LEU A 598 -0.30 -16.75 -21.89
C LEU A 598 -1.45 -17.26 -22.75
N TYR A 599 -1.41 -18.52 -23.14
CA TYR A 599 -2.36 -19.06 -24.12
C TYR A 599 -2.49 -20.57 -24.03
N ASN A 600 -2.44 -21.13 -22.82
CA ASN A 600 -2.53 -22.58 -22.63
C ASN A 600 -3.88 -23.15 -23.12
N ALA A 601 -4.94 -22.34 -23.07
CA ALA A 601 -6.27 -22.71 -23.56
C ALA A 601 -6.39 -22.91 -25.09
N THR A 602 -5.37 -22.49 -25.87
CA THR A 602 -5.43 -22.56 -27.35
C THR A 602 -5.34 -23.98 -27.90
N VAL A 603 -4.63 -24.89 -27.22
CA VAL A 603 -4.41 -26.27 -27.68
C VAL A 603 -4.70 -27.25 -26.55
N GLY A 604 -5.49 -28.28 -26.84
CA GLY A 604 -5.85 -29.30 -25.84
C GLY A 604 -6.91 -28.86 -24.83
N ALA A 605 -7.61 -27.74 -25.07
CA ALA A 605 -8.66 -27.20 -24.21
C ALA A 605 -8.15 -26.91 -22.78
N GLY A 606 -8.33 -27.85 -21.85
CA GLY A 606 -7.82 -27.76 -20.48
C GLY A 606 -6.44 -28.37 -20.25
N LEU A 607 -5.94 -29.16 -21.21
CA LEU A 607 -4.70 -29.91 -21.05
C LEU A 607 -3.48 -28.96 -21.04
N PRO A 608 -2.49 -29.18 -20.15
CA PRO A 608 -1.33 -28.29 -20.01
C PRO A 608 -0.27 -28.54 -21.10
N VAL A 609 -0.67 -28.72 -22.35
CA VAL A 609 0.23 -29.14 -23.44
C VAL A 609 1.23 -28.04 -23.77
N ASN A 610 0.75 -26.81 -24.00
CA ASN A 610 1.62 -25.67 -24.30
C ASN A 610 2.58 -25.40 -23.15
N HIS A 611 2.08 -25.47 -21.91
CA HIS A 611 2.93 -25.35 -20.72
C HIS A 611 4.02 -26.43 -20.73
N THR A 612 3.66 -27.70 -20.87
CA THR A 612 4.61 -28.82 -20.82
C THR A 612 5.70 -28.70 -21.90
N VAL A 613 5.31 -28.38 -23.14
CA VAL A 613 6.27 -28.18 -24.24
C VAL A 613 7.23 -27.02 -23.94
N ARG A 614 6.69 -25.90 -23.43
CA ARG A 614 7.51 -24.74 -23.03
C ARG A 614 8.47 -25.09 -21.90
N ASP A 615 7.98 -25.75 -20.85
CA ASP A 615 8.75 -26.09 -19.65
C ASP A 615 9.91 -27.05 -19.96
N LEU A 616 9.68 -28.06 -20.80
CA LEU A 616 10.75 -28.94 -21.28
C LEU A 616 11.83 -28.15 -22.02
N ARG A 617 11.43 -27.26 -22.95
CA ARG A 617 12.36 -26.44 -23.72
C ARG A 617 13.14 -25.46 -22.83
N GLU A 618 12.45 -24.75 -21.93
CA GLU A 618 13.06 -23.78 -21.00
C GLU A 618 13.96 -24.46 -19.96
N SER A 619 13.71 -25.74 -19.67
CA SER A 619 14.57 -26.59 -18.82
C SER A 619 15.80 -27.17 -19.56
N GLY A 620 15.98 -26.85 -20.85
CA GLY A 620 17.14 -27.27 -21.65
C GLY A 620 16.96 -28.58 -22.43
N ASP A 621 15.75 -29.15 -22.48
CA ASP A 621 15.43 -30.27 -23.36
C ASP A 621 15.22 -29.78 -24.82
N SER A 622 15.27 -30.70 -25.78
CA SER A 622 14.98 -30.43 -27.19
C SER A 622 13.88 -31.35 -27.69
N ILE A 623 12.75 -30.77 -28.08
CA ILE A 623 11.61 -31.50 -28.65
C ILE A 623 11.99 -32.01 -30.04
N LEU A 624 11.89 -33.31 -30.27
CA LEU A 624 12.25 -34.00 -31.50
C LEU A 624 11.03 -34.20 -32.41
N ALA A 625 9.87 -34.53 -31.83
CA ALA A 625 8.63 -34.68 -32.56
C ALA A 625 7.42 -34.43 -31.65
N ILE A 626 6.32 -33.98 -32.26
CA ILE A 626 5.02 -33.87 -31.62
C ILE A 626 4.02 -34.59 -32.51
N SER A 627 3.27 -35.53 -31.94
CA SER A 627 2.17 -36.17 -32.65
C SER A 627 0.92 -36.28 -31.79
N GLY A 628 -0.25 -36.36 -32.41
CA GLY A 628 -1.48 -36.42 -31.62
C GLY A 628 -2.77 -36.40 -32.42
N ILE A 629 -3.86 -36.56 -31.68
CA ILE A 629 -5.22 -36.33 -32.15
C ILE A 629 -5.71 -35.07 -31.43
N PHE A 630 -5.89 -34.00 -32.19
CA PHE A 630 -6.13 -32.66 -31.64
C PHE A 630 -7.60 -32.20 -31.76
N SER A 631 -8.47 -33.01 -32.35
CA SER A 631 -9.90 -32.74 -32.51
C SER A 631 -10.73 -33.83 -31.84
N GLY A 632 -11.63 -33.42 -30.93
CA GLY A 632 -12.58 -34.31 -30.28
C GLY A 632 -13.60 -34.88 -31.27
N THR A 633 -14.06 -34.07 -32.22
CA THR A 633 -15.00 -34.47 -33.28
C THR A 633 -14.42 -35.55 -34.17
N LEU A 634 -13.20 -35.34 -34.68
CA LEU A 634 -12.51 -36.33 -35.53
C LEU A 634 -12.10 -37.56 -34.73
N SER A 635 -11.72 -37.38 -33.46
CA SER A 635 -11.49 -38.49 -32.52
C SER A 635 -12.73 -39.39 -32.39
N TRP A 636 -13.92 -38.80 -32.21
CA TRP A 636 -15.18 -39.52 -32.15
C TRP A 636 -15.48 -40.26 -33.47
N LEU A 637 -15.42 -39.56 -34.61
CA LEU A 637 -15.72 -40.14 -35.93
C LEU A 637 -14.85 -41.38 -36.23
N PHE A 638 -13.54 -41.28 -36.07
CA PHE A 638 -12.61 -42.39 -36.36
C PHE A 638 -12.59 -43.49 -35.29
N LEU A 639 -13.17 -43.25 -34.11
CA LEU A 639 -13.40 -44.30 -33.11
C LEU A 639 -14.72 -45.03 -33.32
N GLN A 640 -15.74 -44.37 -33.89
CA GLN A 640 -17.03 -44.99 -34.21
C GLN A 640 -17.06 -45.65 -35.59
N PHE A 641 -16.20 -45.23 -36.52
CA PHE A 641 -16.20 -45.77 -37.88
C PHE A 641 -15.67 -47.21 -37.91
N ASP A 642 -16.57 -48.14 -38.22
CA ASP A 642 -16.31 -49.58 -38.33
C ASP A 642 -16.57 -50.13 -39.76
N GLY A 643 -16.82 -49.25 -40.73
CA GLY A 643 -17.13 -49.59 -42.11
C GLY A 643 -18.55 -50.10 -42.37
N THR A 644 -19.41 -50.24 -41.34
CA THR A 644 -20.77 -50.76 -41.52
C THR A 644 -21.78 -49.71 -42.00
N VAL A 645 -21.52 -48.43 -41.66
CA VAL A 645 -22.33 -47.28 -42.07
C VAL A 645 -21.49 -46.31 -42.91
N PRO A 646 -22.08 -45.58 -43.88
CA PRO A 646 -21.39 -44.53 -44.61
C PRO A 646 -20.77 -43.50 -43.67
N PHE A 647 -19.55 -43.04 -43.97
CA PHE A 647 -18.84 -42.07 -43.14
C PHE A 647 -19.63 -40.75 -42.99
N THR A 648 -20.32 -40.30 -44.04
CA THR A 648 -21.16 -39.10 -43.98
C THR A 648 -22.37 -39.24 -43.05
N GLU A 649 -22.90 -40.45 -42.86
CA GLU A 649 -23.96 -40.70 -41.89
C GLU A 649 -23.45 -40.55 -40.45
N LEU A 650 -22.21 -40.97 -40.17
CA LEU A 650 -21.56 -40.70 -38.88
C LEU A 650 -21.29 -39.21 -38.66
N VAL A 651 -20.94 -38.47 -39.72
CA VAL A 651 -20.80 -37.01 -39.64
C VAL A 651 -22.13 -36.35 -39.30
N ASP A 652 -23.24 -36.76 -39.93
CA ASP A 652 -24.58 -36.27 -39.62
C ASP A 652 -24.97 -36.60 -38.17
N GLN A 653 -24.72 -37.83 -37.70
CA GLN A 653 -24.94 -38.21 -36.30
C GLN A 653 -24.15 -37.32 -35.33
N ALA A 654 -22.88 -37.04 -35.62
CA ALA A 654 -22.06 -36.15 -34.80
C ALA A 654 -22.60 -34.71 -34.78
N TRP A 655 -23.08 -34.22 -35.92
CA TRP A 655 -23.68 -32.89 -36.06
C TRP A 655 -25.00 -32.79 -35.27
N GLN A 656 -25.88 -33.78 -35.38
CA GLN A 656 -27.14 -33.84 -34.62
C GLN A 656 -26.92 -33.95 -33.11
N GLN A 657 -25.82 -34.60 -32.68
CA GLN A 657 -25.41 -34.66 -31.27
C GLN A 657 -24.72 -33.39 -30.77
N GLY A 658 -24.49 -32.40 -31.65
CA GLY A 658 -23.80 -31.15 -31.31
C GLY A 658 -22.32 -31.33 -31.00
N LEU A 659 -21.69 -32.39 -31.55
CA LEU A 659 -20.25 -32.65 -31.40
C LEU A 659 -19.41 -31.83 -32.38
N THR A 660 -19.98 -31.42 -33.52
CA THR A 660 -19.31 -30.61 -34.53
C THR A 660 -19.60 -29.12 -34.31
N GLU A 661 -18.88 -28.25 -35.01
CA GLU A 661 -19.28 -26.87 -35.24
C GLU A 661 -20.63 -26.79 -36.00
N PRO A 662 -21.33 -25.62 -36.00
CA PRO A 662 -22.59 -25.45 -36.73
C PRO A 662 -22.52 -25.86 -38.21
N ASP A 663 -21.33 -25.71 -38.81
CA ASP A 663 -20.98 -26.27 -40.11
C ASP A 663 -19.92 -27.38 -39.93
N PRO A 664 -20.25 -28.66 -40.15
CA PRO A 664 -19.34 -29.78 -39.91
C PRO A 664 -18.09 -29.75 -40.81
N ARG A 665 -18.13 -29.02 -41.93
CA ARG A 665 -16.98 -28.84 -42.83
C ARG A 665 -15.82 -28.13 -42.14
N VAL A 666 -16.09 -27.32 -41.12
CA VAL A 666 -15.06 -26.61 -40.35
C VAL A 666 -14.14 -27.61 -39.65
N ASP A 667 -14.71 -28.62 -38.98
CA ASP A 667 -13.96 -29.70 -38.33
C ASP A 667 -13.25 -30.60 -39.37
N LEU A 668 -13.98 -31.00 -40.42
CA LEU A 668 -13.48 -31.91 -41.47
C LEU A 668 -12.37 -31.32 -42.33
N SER A 669 -12.27 -29.99 -42.42
CA SER A 669 -11.22 -29.30 -43.18
C SER A 669 -9.80 -29.52 -42.65
N GLY A 670 -9.66 -29.93 -41.38
CA GLY A 670 -8.36 -30.07 -40.71
C GLY A 670 -7.68 -28.75 -40.33
N LYS A 671 -8.28 -27.59 -40.65
CA LYS A 671 -7.68 -26.25 -40.41
C LYS A 671 -7.47 -25.94 -38.93
N ASP A 672 -8.39 -26.33 -38.04
CA ASP A 672 -8.21 -26.14 -36.59
C ASP A 672 -7.08 -27.03 -36.04
N VAL A 673 -6.99 -28.28 -36.50
CA VAL A 673 -5.91 -29.21 -36.15
C VAL A 673 -4.56 -28.67 -36.61
N MET A 674 -4.51 -28.11 -37.82
CA MET A 674 -3.33 -27.41 -38.35
C MET A 674 -2.91 -26.23 -37.47
N ARG A 675 -3.85 -25.33 -37.09
CA ARG A 675 -3.55 -24.18 -36.22
C ARG A 675 -2.97 -24.63 -34.88
N LYS A 676 -3.54 -25.67 -34.27
CA LYS A 676 -3.05 -26.28 -33.02
C LYS A 676 -1.63 -26.83 -33.18
N LEU A 677 -1.34 -27.49 -34.30
CA LEU A 677 -0.01 -28.02 -34.61
C LEU A 677 1.03 -26.91 -34.77
N VAL A 678 0.69 -25.83 -35.49
CA VAL A 678 1.58 -24.66 -35.67
C VAL A 678 1.92 -24.02 -34.33
N ILE A 679 0.91 -23.81 -33.46
CA ILE A 679 1.12 -23.24 -32.13
C ILE A 679 2.09 -24.11 -31.30
N LEU A 680 1.90 -25.44 -31.31
CA LEU A 680 2.76 -26.36 -30.58
C LEU A 680 4.18 -26.44 -31.14
N ALA A 681 4.35 -26.45 -32.46
CA ALA A 681 5.66 -26.46 -33.10
C ALA A 681 6.45 -25.18 -32.75
N ARG A 682 5.78 -24.02 -32.75
CA ARG A 682 6.37 -22.74 -32.30
C ARG A 682 6.72 -22.74 -30.82
N GLU A 683 5.86 -23.30 -29.98
CA GLU A 683 6.15 -23.49 -28.55
C GLU A 683 7.32 -24.45 -28.32
N ALA A 684 7.51 -25.43 -29.20
CA ALA A 684 8.67 -26.34 -29.18
C ALA A 684 9.97 -25.67 -29.67
N GLY A 685 9.92 -24.44 -30.18
CA GLY A 685 11.08 -23.67 -30.64
C GLY A 685 11.33 -23.71 -32.15
N TYR A 686 10.37 -24.19 -32.93
CA TYR A 686 10.49 -24.28 -34.39
C TYR A 686 9.69 -23.19 -35.09
N ASP A 687 10.32 -22.51 -36.04
CA ASP A 687 9.65 -21.53 -36.89
C ASP A 687 8.99 -22.26 -38.07
N ILE A 688 7.67 -22.40 -38.01
CA ILE A 688 6.86 -23.03 -39.06
C ILE A 688 5.76 -22.09 -39.52
N GLU A 689 5.60 -21.98 -40.84
CA GLU A 689 4.50 -21.26 -41.45
C GLU A 689 3.27 -22.16 -41.60
N PRO A 690 2.04 -21.63 -41.47
CA PRO A 690 0.82 -22.41 -41.64
C PRO A 690 0.72 -23.14 -43.00
N ASP A 691 1.22 -22.53 -44.08
CA ASP A 691 1.21 -23.09 -45.43
C ASP A 691 2.22 -24.22 -45.65
N GLN A 692 3.21 -24.37 -44.75
CA GLN A 692 4.16 -25.48 -44.75
C GLN A 692 3.57 -26.77 -44.16
N VAL A 693 2.41 -26.69 -43.49
CA VAL A 693 1.72 -27.86 -42.96
C VAL A 693 0.91 -28.51 -44.08
N ARG A 694 1.25 -29.75 -44.43
CA ARG A 694 0.44 -30.53 -45.38
C ARG A 694 -0.85 -30.99 -44.70
N VAL A 695 -1.97 -30.36 -45.03
CA VAL A 695 -3.29 -30.71 -44.51
C VAL A 695 -4.05 -31.56 -45.53
N GLU A 696 -4.52 -32.72 -45.08
CA GLU A 696 -5.47 -33.55 -45.81
C GLU A 696 -6.88 -33.23 -45.33
N SER A 697 -7.63 -32.49 -46.13
CA SER A 697 -9.05 -32.18 -45.88
C SER A 697 -9.91 -33.41 -46.14
N LEU A 698 -10.91 -33.65 -45.28
CA LEU A 698 -11.98 -34.63 -45.51
C LEU A 698 -13.18 -34.02 -46.25
N VAL A 699 -13.14 -32.71 -46.54
CA VAL A 699 -14.13 -32.05 -47.40
C VAL A 699 -13.71 -32.26 -48.85
N THR A 700 -14.56 -32.90 -49.65
CA THR A 700 -14.31 -33.22 -51.07
C THR A 700 -14.29 -31.98 -51.94
N ASN A 701 -13.55 -32.04 -53.06
CA ASN A 701 -13.41 -30.93 -54.00
C ASN A 701 -14.77 -30.59 -54.62
N GLY A 702 -15.22 -29.34 -54.46
CA GLY A 702 -16.53 -28.88 -54.94
C GLY A 702 -17.62 -28.82 -53.86
N SER A 703 -17.38 -29.39 -52.67
CA SER A 703 -18.30 -29.34 -51.52
C SER A 703 -17.90 -28.29 -50.46
N GLU A 704 -16.87 -27.49 -50.75
CA GLU A 704 -16.36 -26.42 -49.88
C GLU A 704 -17.33 -25.23 -49.78
N THR A 705 -18.17 -25.04 -50.80
CA THR A 705 -19.15 -23.95 -50.88
C THR A 705 -20.54 -24.52 -51.18
N GLY A 706 -21.60 -23.83 -50.75
CA GLY A 706 -22.98 -24.34 -50.83
C GLY A 706 -23.58 -24.70 -49.47
N SER A 707 -24.82 -25.20 -49.47
CA SER A 707 -25.56 -25.59 -48.26
C SER A 707 -24.98 -26.86 -47.62
N ILE A 708 -25.28 -27.07 -46.34
CA ILE A 708 -24.91 -28.29 -45.61
C ILE A 708 -25.59 -29.52 -46.26
N ASP A 709 -26.83 -29.39 -46.72
CA ASP A 709 -27.55 -30.46 -47.42
C ASP A 709 -26.80 -30.90 -48.68
N HIS A 710 -26.29 -29.95 -49.48
CA HIS A 710 -25.50 -30.25 -50.67
C HIS A 710 -24.18 -30.98 -50.35
N PHE A 711 -23.60 -30.75 -49.17
CA PHE A 711 -22.42 -31.48 -48.71
C PHE A 711 -22.76 -32.95 -48.41
N PHE A 712 -23.89 -33.21 -47.75
CA PHE A 712 -24.33 -34.58 -47.47
C PHE A 712 -24.82 -35.32 -48.72
N GLU A 713 -25.47 -34.63 -49.65
CA GLU A 713 -25.93 -35.20 -50.93
C GLU A 713 -24.77 -35.63 -51.85
N ASN A 714 -23.61 -34.95 -51.77
CA ASN A 714 -22.41 -35.29 -52.56
C ASN A 714 -21.35 -36.05 -51.73
N GLY A 715 -21.80 -36.82 -50.74
CA GLY A 715 -20.96 -37.55 -49.79
C GLY A 715 -20.30 -38.83 -50.30
N ASP A 716 -20.73 -39.35 -51.45
CA ASP A 716 -20.34 -40.69 -51.94
C ASP A 716 -18.83 -40.85 -52.14
N GLU A 717 -18.16 -39.82 -52.68
CA GLU A 717 -16.70 -39.85 -52.87
C GLU A 717 -15.95 -40.00 -51.53
N LEU A 718 -16.42 -39.31 -50.47
CA LEU A 718 -15.84 -39.40 -49.14
C LEU A 718 -16.11 -40.77 -48.52
N ASN A 719 -17.32 -41.31 -48.70
CA ASN A 719 -17.71 -42.63 -48.19
C ASN A 719 -16.84 -43.73 -48.79
N ASP A 720 -16.70 -43.76 -50.12
CA ASP A 720 -15.86 -44.73 -50.83
C ASP A 720 -14.40 -44.62 -50.41
N GLN A 721 -13.88 -43.38 -50.30
CA GLN A 721 -12.50 -43.14 -49.89
C GLN A 721 -12.24 -43.64 -48.46
N MET A 722 -13.15 -43.39 -47.52
CA MET A 722 -12.98 -43.81 -46.12
C MET A 722 -13.14 -45.32 -45.96
N LEU A 723 -14.08 -45.95 -46.67
CA LEU A 723 -14.28 -47.40 -46.64
C LEU A 723 -13.04 -48.14 -47.18
N GLN A 724 -12.51 -47.72 -48.33
CA GLN A 724 -11.28 -48.31 -48.89
C GLN A 724 -10.08 -48.21 -47.93
N ARG A 725 -9.93 -47.06 -47.26
CA ARG A 725 -8.87 -46.88 -46.26
C ARG A 725 -9.08 -47.75 -45.02
N PHE A 726 -10.32 -47.93 -44.60
CA PHE A 726 -10.65 -48.75 -43.44
C PHE A 726 -10.35 -50.21 -43.71
N GLU A 727 -10.78 -50.75 -44.84
CA GLU A 727 -10.49 -52.11 -45.27
C GLU A 727 -8.97 -52.35 -45.38
N ALA A 728 -8.24 -51.44 -46.03
CA ALA A 728 -6.79 -51.52 -46.15
C ALA A 728 -6.08 -51.48 -44.77
N ALA A 729 -6.55 -50.67 -43.83
CA ALA A 729 -6.00 -50.64 -42.48
C ALA A 729 -6.32 -51.93 -41.72
N GLN A 730 -7.54 -52.46 -41.86
CA GLN A 730 -7.99 -53.69 -41.20
C GLN A 730 -7.22 -54.92 -41.67
N GLU A 731 -6.94 -55.04 -42.98
CA GLU A 731 -6.10 -56.11 -43.55
C GLU A 731 -4.71 -56.15 -42.93
N MET A 732 -4.17 -54.99 -42.55
CA MET A 732 -2.86 -54.84 -41.91
C MET A 732 -2.92 -54.92 -40.37
N GLY A 733 -4.10 -55.14 -39.77
CA GLY A 733 -4.31 -55.13 -38.32
C GLY A 733 -4.09 -53.74 -37.69
N LEU A 734 -4.30 -52.67 -38.45
CA LEU A 734 -4.16 -51.27 -38.03
C LEU A 734 -5.55 -50.62 -37.84
N VAL A 735 -5.57 -49.46 -37.18
CA VAL A 735 -6.78 -48.64 -37.00
C VAL A 735 -6.58 -47.25 -37.60
N LEU A 736 -7.62 -46.69 -38.21
CA LEU A 736 -7.57 -45.34 -38.77
C LEU A 736 -7.70 -44.28 -37.69
N ARG A 737 -6.87 -43.24 -37.77
CA ARG A 737 -6.93 -42.05 -36.91
C ARG A 737 -6.64 -40.81 -37.73
N TYR A 738 -7.25 -39.69 -37.35
CA TYR A 738 -6.89 -38.38 -37.89
C TYR A 738 -5.77 -37.77 -37.05
N VAL A 739 -4.53 -37.83 -37.56
CA VAL A 739 -3.31 -37.56 -36.81
C VAL A 739 -2.65 -36.27 -37.30
N ALA A 740 -2.23 -35.45 -36.34
CA ALA A 740 -1.29 -34.35 -36.55
C ALA A 740 0.12 -34.82 -36.19
N ARG A 741 1.11 -34.56 -37.05
CA ARG A 741 2.53 -34.85 -36.78
C ARG A 741 3.41 -33.69 -37.17
N PHE A 742 4.38 -33.41 -36.31
CA PHE A 742 5.48 -32.49 -36.52
C PHE A 742 6.80 -33.17 -36.13
N ASP A 743 7.85 -32.99 -36.92
CA ASP A 743 9.21 -33.41 -36.58
C ASP A 743 10.23 -32.26 -36.65
N ALA A 744 11.35 -32.42 -35.95
CA ALA A 744 12.43 -31.44 -35.86
C ALA A 744 13.08 -31.06 -37.20
N ASN A 745 12.83 -31.82 -38.28
CA ASN A 745 13.31 -31.48 -39.62
C ASN A 745 12.35 -30.51 -40.34
N GLY A 746 11.30 -30.03 -39.66
CA GLY A 746 10.32 -29.10 -40.19
C GLY A 746 9.20 -29.77 -40.98
N LYS A 747 9.07 -31.10 -40.95
CA LYS A 747 7.96 -31.78 -41.63
C LYS A 747 6.73 -31.74 -40.73
N ALA A 748 5.68 -31.06 -41.19
CA ALA A 748 4.38 -31.04 -40.54
C ALA A 748 3.29 -31.58 -41.45
N ARG A 749 2.43 -32.45 -40.92
CA ARG A 749 1.29 -33.00 -41.65
C ARG A 749 0.10 -33.24 -40.73
N VAL A 750 -1.09 -33.13 -41.31
CA VAL A 750 -2.37 -33.39 -40.66
C VAL A 750 -3.20 -34.22 -41.64
N GLY A 751 -3.68 -35.39 -41.23
CA GLY A 751 -4.45 -36.26 -42.11
C GLY A 751 -4.78 -37.62 -41.52
N VAL A 752 -5.40 -38.48 -42.33
CA VAL A 752 -5.79 -39.83 -41.92
C VAL A 752 -4.57 -40.75 -42.01
N GLU A 753 -4.23 -41.39 -40.90
CA GLU A 753 -3.16 -42.38 -40.81
C GLU A 753 -3.67 -43.70 -40.23
N ALA A 754 -3.15 -44.82 -40.73
CA ALA A 754 -3.31 -46.13 -40.12
C ALA A 754 -2.24 -46.33 -39.04
N VAL A 755 -2.64 -46.55 -37.79
CA VAL A 755 -1.75 -46.74 -36.64
C VAL A 755 -1.99 -48.11 -36.00
N ARG A 756 -0.98 -48.64 -35.30
CA ARG A 756 -1.13 -49.91 -34.56
C ARG A 756 -2.10 -49.71 -33.37
N PRO A 757 -2.92 -50.72 -33.01
CA PRO A 757 -3.83 -50.64 -31.86
C PRO A 757 -3.13 -50.31 -30.53
N GLU A 758 -1.87 -50.70 -30.37
CA GLU A 758 -1.07 -50.45 -29.16
C GLU A 758 -0.39 -49.07 -29.17
N HIS A 759 -0.45 -48.34 -30.29
CA HIS A 759 0.14 -47.00 -30.37
C HIS A 759 -0.58 -46.06 -29.38
N PRO A 760 0.12 -45.13 -28.71
CA PRO A 760 -0.50 -44.12 -27.86
C PRO A 760 -1.63 -43.30 -28.51
N LEU A 761 -1.67 -43.26 -29.85
CA LEU A 761 -2.65 -42.54 -30.64
C LEU A 761 -3.87 -43.39 -31.00
N ALA A 762 -3.89 -44.68 -30.64
CA ALA A 762 -5.02 -45.58 -30.87
C ALA A 762 -5.86 -45.79 -29.60
N SER A 763 -5.22 -45.73 -28.42
CA SER A 763 -5.84 -45.93 -27.10
C SER A 763 -6.43 -44.64 -26.52
N LEU A 764 -7.60 -44.23 -27.03
CA LEU A 764 -8.34 -43.05 -26.58
C LEU A 764 -9.85 -43.35 -26.44
N LEU A 765 -10.52 -42.56 -25.60
CA LEU A 765 -11.98 -42.55 -25.51
C LEU A 765 -12.53 -41.59 -26.58
N PRO A 766 -13.79 -41.80 -27.04
CA PRO A 766 -14.44 -40.85 -27.93
C PRO A 766 -14.40 -39.43 -27.37
N CYS A 767 -14.10 -38.45 -28.22
CA CYS A 767 -13.94 -37.03 -27.87
C CYS A 767 -12.68 -36.64 -27.08
N ASP A 768 -11.79 -37.58 -26.72
CA ASP A 768 -10.49 -37.24 -26.13
C ASP A 768 -9.52 -36.69 -27.17
N ASN A 769 -8.67 -35.76 -26.72
CA ASN A 769 -7.42 -35.41 -27.40
C ASN A 769 -6.25 -36.17 -26.76
N VAL A 770 -5.24 -36.48 -27.57
CA VAL A 770 -3.99 -37.08 -27.11
C VAL A 770 -2.81 -36.41 -27.79
N PHE A 771 -1.76 -36.13 -27.01
CA PHE A 771 -0.53 -35.49 -27.44
C PHE A 771 0.64 -36.37 -26.98
N ALA A 772 1.44 -36.84 -27.92
CA ALA A 772 2.69 -37.54 -27.69
C ALA A 772 3.86 -36.60 -28.03
N ILE A 773 4.65 -36.27 -27.02
CA ILE A 773 5.80 -35.38 -27.11
C ILE A 773 7.06 -36.24 -27.02
N GLU A 774 7.82 -36.29 -28.10
CA GLU A 774 9.13 -36.93 -28.16
C GLU A 774 10.20 -35.86 -28.00
N SER A 775 11.11 -36.05 -27.05
CA SER A 775 12.22 -35.13 -26.81
C SER A 775 13.52 -35.90 -26.59
N ARG A 776 14.63 -35.22 -26.28
CA ARG A 776 15.87 -35.93 -25.92
C ARG A 776 15.71 -36.72 -24.63
N TRP A 777 14.93 -36.20 -23.67
CA TRP A 777 14.65 -36.89 -22.41
C TRP A 777 13.59 -37.99 -22.58
N TYR A 778 12.61 -37.78 -23.45
CA TYR A 778 11.50 -38.70 -23.73
C TYR A 778 11.64 -39.38 -25.10
N ARG A 779 12.84 -39.88 -25.42
CA ARG A 779 13.14 -40.45 -26.74
C ARG A 779 12.58 -41.86 -26.94
N ASP A 780 12.78 -42.73 -25.94
CA ASP A 780 12.37 -44.14 -26.04
C ASP A 780 10.92 -44.37 -25.57
N ASN A 781 10.41 -43.47 -24.75
CA ASN A 781 9.04 -43.46 -24.27
C ASN A 781 8.49 -42.02 -24.31
N PRO A 782 7.69 -41.66 -25.32
CA PRO A 782 7.15 -40.31 -25.48
C PRO A 782 6.32 -39.88 -24.27
N LEU A 783 6.37 -38.60 -23.91
CA LEU A 783 5.48 -38.03 -22.90
C LEU A 783 4.07 -37.90 -23.49
N VAL A 784 3.13 -38.67 -22.95
CA VAL A 784 1.74 -38.70 -23.43
C VAL A 784 0.83 -37.89 -22.50
N ILE A 785 0.19 -36.86 -23.03
CA ILE A 785 -0.84 -36.08 -22.35
C ILE A 785 -2.18 -36.39 -23.02
N ARG A 786 -3.16 -36.82 -22.23
CA ARG A 786 -4.49 -37.21 -22.72
C ARG A 786 -5.60 -36.68 -21.82
N GLY A 787 -6.71 -36.32 -22.43
CA GLY A 787 -7.97 -36.02 -21.74
C GLY A 787 -9.01 -35.41 -22.69
N PRO A 788 -10.11 -34.87 -22.13
CA PRO A 788 -11.21 -34.35 -22.93
C PRO A 788 -10.74 -33.29 -23.93
N GLY A 789 -11.07 -33.49 -25.21
CA GLY A 789 -10.58 -32.65 -26.29
C GLY A 789 -11.36 -31.34 -26.51
N ALA A 790 -12.52 -31.25 -25.89
CA ALA A 790 -13.42 -30.10 -25.86
C ALA A 790 -14.16 -30.06 -24.51
N GLY A 791 -14.69 -28.90 -24.16
CA GLY A 791 -15.50 -28.74 -22.95
C GLY A 791 -15.32 -27.35 -22.35
N ARG A 792 -16.43 -26.66 -22.10
CA ARG A 792 -16.41 -25.30 -21.54
C ARG A 792 -15.73 -25.22 -20.17
N ASP A 793 -15.92 -26.24 -19.33
CA ASP A 793 -15.35 -26.33 -17.98
C ASP A 793 -13.83 -26.40 -18.00
N VAL A 794 -13.28 -27.30 -18.83
CA VAL A 794 -11.84 -27.53 -18.91
C VAL A 794 -11.12 -26.34 -19.55
N THR A 795 -11.72 -25.70 -20.57
CA THR A 795 -11.15 -24.50 -21.20
C THR A 795 -11.21 -23.28 -20.28
N ALA A 796 -12.33 -23.06 -19.57
CA ALA A 796 -12.41 -22.00 -18.56
C ALA A 796 -11.39 -22.23 -17.43
N GLY A 797 -11.19 -23.49 -17.02
CA GLY A 797 -10.15 -23.88 -16.08
C GLY A 797 -8.73 -23.57 -16.58
N ALA A 798 -8.45 -23.71 -17.88
CA ALA A 798 -7.16 -23.32 -18.46
C ALA A 798 -6.90 -21.81 -18.36
N ILE A 799 -7.91 -20.97 -18.63
CA ILE A 799 -7.80 -19.52 -18.47
C ILE A 799 -7.52 -19.16 -17.00
N GLN A 800 -8.20 -19.81 -16.06
CA GLN A 800 -7.92 -19.62 -14.63
C GLN A 800 -6.52 -20.10 -14.23
N SER A 801 -6.04 -21.20 -14.81
CA SER A 801 -4.69 -21.70 -14.60
C SER A 801 -3.63 -20.69 -15.09
N ASP A 802 -3.84 -20.10 -16.27
CA ASP A 802 -2.98 -19.05 -16.79
C ASP A 802 -3.04 -17.77 -15.94
N LEU A 803 -4.21 -17.41 -15.38
CA LEU A 803 -4.32 -16.29 -14.44
C LEU A 803 -3.50 -16.54 -13.17
N ASN A 804 -3.56 -17.76 -12.63
CA ASN A 804 -2.74 -18.15 -11.49
C ASN A 804 -1.24 -18.17 -11.82
N ARG A 805 -0.86 -18.62 -13.02
CA ARG A 805 0.52 -18.56 -13.47
C ARG A 805 1.01 -17.13 -13.63
N LEU A 806 0.18 -16.25 -14.20
CA LEU A 806 0.51 -14.82 -14.33
C LEU A 806 0.80 -14.21 -12.96
N ALA A 807 0.00 -14.53 -11.95
CA ALA A 807 0.22 -14.07 -10.58
C ALA A 807 1.57 -14.49 -9.98
N GLN A 808 2.18 -15.59 -10.45
CA GLN A 808 3.51 -16.02 -10.02
C GLN A 808 4.65 -15.30 -10.75
N LEU A 809 4.35 -14.70 -11.90
CA LEU A 809 5.32 -13.96 -12.72
C LEU A 809 5.40 -12.47 -12.32
N LEU A 810 4.36 -11.93 -11.66
CA LEU A 810 4.23 -10.53 -11.20
C LEU A 810 4.77 -10.30 -9.77
#